data_AF-A0A0C4WII6-F1
#
_entry.id   AF-A0A0C4WII6-F1
#
_cell.length_a   1.000
_cell.length_b   1.000
_cell.length_c   1.000
_cell.angle_alpha   90.00
_cell.angle_beta   90.00
_cell.angle_gamma   90.00
#
_symmetry.space_group_name_H-M   'P 1'
#
loop_
_entity.id
_entity.type
_entity.pdbx_description
1 polymer ?
#
loop_
_entity_poly.entity_id
_entity_poly.type
_entity_poly.pdbx_seq_one_letter_code
_entity_poly.pdbx_strand_id
1 'polypeptide(L)'
;MKTLCITGSVQSRLDPFAENLGKAGASAARPTTRDQEMTIAAWHRKVLAIQKDHAYLSSVSAPGRVWEQLAGEIFLANHNQPVWYWADTGSTLLLDFWFNFDPNTFFLLLHASPHEALMDAIEYGADTLEVLQNTLDDWYQRTRQMLRFHLRHPTRSILLDSNDALGQPDAYIDVLAQRWQLPLETIEIEQTWQNNPHHLTLYLVDKFLQNQPQALALHHEVQASLFLINDSKAPASKPELGDVLSDYLETRRLFQAGQADNDTLRQTLKAAQSQLADTSLALQDRQAKLVNLETDHQHLQAQSEQYLQELSEIRSGLENSNQENQLLLEQLSHTLENLEKLAQEDRHKSQQLTELNVERNTLLSQIDLFAKEKTALAAAHDEQAKLANEHKTQIDTLFKEKAGLVAARDTLSKEKTELVATRDALVKEKTALAAAHDEQARLANEHKTQIDTLSKEKAGLVAARDTLSKEKTELTATRDALVKEKTALAAAHDEQARLANEHKTQIDTLSKEKAGLVAARDTLSKEKTELTAARDALAKEKTALTATCDEQARLANEHKTQIDTLSKEKAGLVAARDTLSKEKAELAAARDALAKEKIALTATCDEYARLANERKVQIDAFSREKSDLLASRDALAKEKIALAVAHDELIKLANERKSQVDVLSKEKTELIAIRDRLSKEKINLAAARDEHARLANKRQVQFEALSKEAAELIAIRDALAKEKTQLAAAHGEQAKLASEREVQINVLANEKSNLIATYSEQAKLLNEHKAQIDKLLNEKAELVAARYNLHKEKTNLTVARDTLLKETPPITETTQKRLKTLIAEKTTLQANLDAFAKEYEQQRSKLDESESENQQLLIQLHQTQEELERYLLQYQSSQKQLGKQQTRLQKMLQRHPDYWDFNTLEINLVESDSSQQIVQWRLTELYIGERLIPEIRFKTCLANGLAGIVIQRTEGTGSPAPLLRWPNGFATAEELPCIPTRGPSTQGNNAALSGLGTSDWDTLQRLAKHLAGFLAQPTENRLPKQLNSAALRNGLLAFAKALAGWPKMLRYDSIQLQEALCNQGYERLGISLGNLCLGHRHWPAFDYRLATVDIEPHPFGQNPRLEFPDGSSRNVLQNWFAESTDSHGSRLELRFAQPNAMDTNVWGALNQNDQQLIGALIKTLPLQLEDLKQAYPAASRPWQDWQAMAGMLRDTLRDILIRTTALRGTPAGIEE
;
A
#
# COMPACT_ATOMS: atom_id res chain seq x y z
N MET A 1 -62.32 27.40 -11.28
CA MET A 1 -60.89 27.19 -11.58
C MET A 1 -60.31 28.53 -11.97
N LYS A 2 -59.23 28.94 -11.30
CA LYS A 2 -58.51 30.18 -11.63
C LYS A 2 -57.07 29.84 -11.92
N THR A 3 -56.48 30.53 -12.88
CA THR A 3 -55.15 30.25 -13.37
C THR A 3 -54.28 31.47 -13.11
N LEU A 4 -53.07 31.31 -12.59
CA LEU A 4 -52.13 32.40 -12.35
C LEU A 4 -50.95 32.30 -13.31
N CYS A 5 -50.80 33.30 -14.16
CA CYS A 5 -49.61 33.51 -14.97
C CYS A 5 -48.65 34.43 -14.20
N ILE A 6 -47.57 33.87 -13.66
CA ILE A 6 -46.54 34.61 -12.93
C ILE A 6 -45.40 34.88 -13.91
N THR A 7 -45.08 36.15 -14.12
CA THR A 7 -44.01 36.53 -15.05
C THR A 7 -43.29 37.78 -14.59
N GLY A 8 -42.11 37.99 -15.14
CA GLY A 8 -41.24 39.12 -14.83
C GLY A 8 -40.13 39.27 -15.86
N SER A 9 -39.18 40.14 -15.54
CA SER A 9 -37.94 40.31 -16.30
C SER A 9 -36.80 39.40 -15.86
N VAL A 10 -36.88 38.81 -14.66
CA VAL A 10 -35.80 38.02 -14.03
C VAL A 10 -36.37 36.71 -13.48
N GLN A 11 -35.87 35.55 -13.94
CA GLN A 11 -36.44 34.24 -13.60
C GLN A 11 -36.16 33.82 -12.16
N SER A 12 -34.94 34.06 -11.66
CA SER A 12 -34.53 33.78 -10.27
C SER A 12 -35.45 34.45 -9.23
N ARG A 13 -36.12 35.54 -9.63
CA ARG A 13 -37.08 36.27 -8.80
C ARG A 13 -38.48 35.68 -8.79
N LEU A 14 -38.84 34.90 -9.81
CA LEU A 14 -40.17 34.29 -9.93
C LEU A 14 -40.28 33.02 -9.11
N ASP A 15 -39.23 32.19 -9.10
CA ASP A 15 -39.29 30.85 -8.52
C ASP A 15 -39.60 30.83 -7.02
N PRO A 16 -38.97 31.65 -6.14
CA PRO A 16 -39.29 31.65 -4.72
C PRO A 16 -40.66 32.28 -4.43
N PHE A 17 -41.10 33.23 -5.27
CA PHE A 17 -42.46 33.77 -5.19
C PHE A 17 -43.49 32.68 -5.52
N ALA A 18 -43.23 31.91 -6.56
CA ALA A 18 -44.07 30.80 -6.98
C ALA A 18 -44.11 29.68 -5.92
N GLU A 19 -42.99 29.41 -5.25
CA GLU A 19 -42.92 28.49 -4.12
C GLU A 19 -43.80 28.94 -2.94
N ASN A 20 -43.79 30.24 -2.61
CA ASN A 20 -44.62 30.81 -1.55
C ASN A 20 -46.13 30.70 -1.87
N LEU A 21 -46.54 30.92 -3.12
CA LEU A 21 -47.91 30.64 -3.55
C LEU A 21 -48.26 29.15 -3.49
N GLY A 22 -47.29 28.27 -3.79
CA GLY A 22 -47.43 26.82 -3.62
C GLY A 22 -47.72 26.43 -2.17
N LYS A 23 -46.99 27.03 -1.22
CA LYS A 23 -47.21 26.84 0.22
C LYS A 23 -48.61 27.30 0.63
N ALA A 24 -49.08 28.44 0.11
CA ALA A 24 -50.42 28.98 0.38
C ALA A 24 -51.58 28.24 -0.30
N GLY A 25 -51.35 27.08 -0.93
CA GLY A 25 -52.40 26.21 -1.46
C GLY A 25 -52.64 26.30 -2.96
N ALA A 26 -51.88 27.10 -3.71
CA ALA A 26 -51.91 27.07 -5.17
C ALA A 26 -51.12 25.85 -5.70
N SER A 27 -51.53 25.28 -6.83
CA SER A 27 -50.84 24.12 -7.42
C SER A 27 -49.96 24.52 -8.61
N ALA A 28 -48.73 24.00 -8.69
CA ALA A 28 -47.88 24.23 -9.86
C ALA A 28 -48.44 23.52 -11.11
N ALA A 29 -48.26 24.14 -12.28
CA ALA A 29 -48.70 23.62 -13.56
C ALA A 29 -48.13 22.22 -13.85
N ARG A 30 -49.03 21.25 -14.06
CA ARG A 30 -48.71 19.92 -14.58
C ARG A 30 -48.42 20.00 -16.08
N PRO A 31 -47.44 19.22 -16.58
CA PRO A 31 -47.18 19.10 -18.02
C PRO A 31 -48.34 18.39 -18.74
N THR A 32 -48.24 18.27 -20.07
CA THR A 32 -49.23 17.51 -20.84
C THR A 32 -49.30 16.04 -20.39
N THR A 33 -50.46 15.41 -20.50
CA THR A 33 -50.63 13.98 -20.17
C THR A 33 -49.90 13.03 -21.14
N ARG A 34 -49.56 13.49 -22.35
CA ARG A 34 -48.91 12.69 -23.40
C ARG A 34 -47.39 12.79 -23.38
N ASP A 35 -46.88 13.95 -22.94
CA ASP A 35 -45.46 14.25 -22.85
C ASP A 35 -45.18 15.02 -21.54
N GLN A 36 -44.55 14.32 -20.59
CA GLN A 36 -44.20 14.90 -19.29
C GLN A 36 -43.08 15.93 -19.37
N GLU A 37 -42.31 15.98 -20.46
CA GLU A 37 -41.29 17.01 -20.70
C GLU A 37 -41.90 18.31 -21.25
N MET A 38 -43.13 18.25 -21.79
CA MET A 38 -43.86 19.42 -22.29
C MET A 38 -44.51 20.21 -21.15
N THR A 39 -43.67 20.90 -20.38
CA THR A 39 -44.06 21.92 -19.40
C THR A 39 -44.37 23.26 -20.08
N ILE A 40 -44.98 24.21 -19.35
CA ILE A 40 -45.20 25.56 -19.87
C ILE A 40 -43.87 26.25 -20.25
N ALA A 41 -42.82 26.11 -19.45
CA ALA A 41 -41.50 26.63 -19.77
C ALA A 41 -40.89 25.98 -21.03
N ALA A 42 -41.08 24.66 -21.22
CA ALA A 42 -40.66 23.98 -22.44
C ALA A 42 -41.46 24.47 -23.67
N TRP A 43 -42.76 24.74 -23.50
CA TRP A 43 -43.62 25.31 -24.52
C TRP A 43 -43.16 26.73 -24.91
N HIS A 44 -42.90 27.61 -23.93
CA HIS A 44 -42.39 28.97 -24.19
C HIS A 44 -41.06 28.94 -24.94
N ARG A 45 -40.09 28.12 -24.51
CA ARG A 45 -38.80 27.98 -25.21
C ARG A 45 -38.98 27.59 -26.68
N LYS A 46 -39.84 26.60 -26.97
CA LYS A 46 -40.07 26.13 -28.34
C LYS A 46 -40.80 27.18 -29.20
N VAL A 47 -41.81 27.85 -28.67
CA VAL A 47 -42.57 28.90 -29.39
C VAL A 47 -41.67 30.11 -29.69
N LEU A 48 -40.90 30.57 -28.70
CA LEU A 48 -40.02 31.74 -28.85
C LEU A 48 -38.82 31.45 -29.76
N ALA A 49 -38.31 30.22 -29.80
CA ALA A 49 -37.25 29.83 -30.74
C ALA A 49 -37.71 29.93 -32.20
N ILE A 50 -38.93 29.47 -32.51
CA ILE A 50 -39.50 29.55 -33.87
C ILE A 50 -39.73 31.00 -34.30
N GLN A 51 -40.10 31.87 -33.35
CA GLN A 51 -40.32 33.29 -33.65
C GLN A 51 -39.00 34.06 -33.90
N LYS A 52 -37.87 33.61 -33.36
CA LYS A 52 -36.55 34.22 -33.64
C LYS A 52 -36.07 34.00 -35.07
N ASP A 53 -36.42 32.87 -35.70
CA ASP A 53 -36.05 32.57 -37.10
C ASP A 53 -36.88 33.34 -38.14
N HIS A 54 -38.02 33.93 -37.75
CA HIS A 54 -38.94 34.68 -38.61
C HIS A 54 -38.88 36.21 -38.36
N ALA A 55 -37.68 36.78 -38.28
CA ALA A 55 -37.39 38.16 -37.89
C ALA A 55 -37.92 39.30 -38.81
N TYR A 56 -38.87 39.05 -39.73
CA TYR A 56 -39.39 40.05 -40.68
C TYR A 56 -40.85 40.48 -40.46
N LEU A 57 -41.54 40.02 -39.41
CA LEU A 57 -42.93 40.43 -39.13
C LEU A 57 -43.02 41.07 -37.74
N SER A 58 -43.26 42.39 -37.72
CA SER A 58 -43.24 43.28 -36.54
C SER A 58 -44.41 43.13 -35.56
N SER A 59 -44.96 41.93 -35.38
CA SER A 59 -45.88 41.62 -34.28
C SER A 59 -45.71 40.16 -33.88
N VAL A 60 -45.66 39.90 -32.57
CA VAL A 60 -45.72 38.53 -32.03
C VAL A 60 -47.04 37.91 -32.50
N SER A 61 -46.97 37.24 -33.65
CA SER A 61 -48.11 36.57 -34.26
C SER A 61 -48.46 35.35 -33.43
N ALA A 62 -49.76 35.00 -33.39
CA ALA A 62 -50.27 33.86 -32.63
C ALA A 62 -49.36 32.63 -32.81
N PRO A 63 -49.05 31.87 -31.74
CA PRO A 63 -48.08 30.75 -31.76
C PRO A 63 -48.31 29.73 -32.88
N GLY A 64 -49.52 29.68 -33.45
CA GLY A 64 -49.93 28.76 -34.51
C GLY A 64 -50.72 27.59 -33.94
N ARG A 65 -51.58 26.98 -34.76
CA ARG A 65 -52.58 25.99 -34.32
C ARG A 65 -52.02 24.82 -33.51
N VAL A 66 -50.82 24.34 -33.85
CA VAL A 66 -50.19 23.20 -33.15
C VAL A 66 -49.80 23.58 -31.72
N TRP A 67 -49.26 24.78 -31.53
CA TRP A 67 -48.87 25.28 -30.21
C TRP A 67 -50.08 25.66 -29.36
N GLU A 68 -51.15 26.17 -29.98
CA GLU A 68 -52.45 26.37 -29.33
C GLU A 68 -53.05 25.06 -28.83
N GLN A 69 -52.98 23.98 -29.62
CA GLN A 69 -53.43 22.65 -29.21
C GLN A 69 -52.63 22.13 -28.01
N LEU A 70 -51.29 22.25 -28.03
CA LEU A 70 -50.44 21.85 -26.90
C LEU A 70 -50.71 22.68 -25.64
N ALA A 71 -50.95 23.99 -25.78
CA ALA A 71 -51.38 24.83 -24.66
C ALA A 71 -52.73 24.35 -24.09
N GLY A 72 -53.66 23.93 -24.95
CA GLY A 72 -54.93 23.32 -24.55
C GLY A 72 -54.75 22.01 -23.78
N GLU A 73 -53.81 21.16 -24.18
CA GLU A 73 -53.49 19.92 -23.45
C GLU A 73 -52.95 20.21 -22.05
N ILE A 74 -52.11 21.24 -21.89
CA ILE A 74 -51.60 21.67 -20.58
C ILE A 74 -52.77 22.17 -19.70
N PHE A 75 -53.65 23.01 -20.24
CA PHE A 75 -54.82 23.49 -19.48
C PHE A 75 -55.76 22.35 -19.09
N LEU A 76 -55.95 21.37 -19.98
CA LEU A 76 -56.73 20.18 -19.68
C LEU A 76 -56.06 19.31 -18.59
N ALA A 77 -54.73 19.19 -18.57
CA ALA A 77 -54.04 18.46 -17.49
C ALA A 77 -54.23 19.11 -16.11
N ASN A 78 -54.52 20.41 -16.07
CA ASN A 78 -54.67 21.19 -14.85
C ASN A 78 -56.13 21.52 -14.47
N HIS A 79 -57.13 21.10 -15.27
CA HIS A 79 -58.54 21.51 -15.12
C HIS A 79 -59.18 21.22 -13.74
N ASN A 80 -58.67 20.20 -13.04
CA ASN A 80 -59.19 19.76 -11.74
C ASN A 80 -58.56 20.50 -10.55
N GLN A 81 -57.62 21.41 -10.77
CA GLN A 81 -56.96 22.17 -9.71
C GLN A 81 -57.78 23.44 -9.41
N PRO A 82 -58.13 23.74 -8.14
CA PRO A 82 -58.91 24.93 -7.79
C PRO A 82 -58.25 26.24 -8.22
N VAL A 83 -56.96 26.38 -7.89
CA VAL A 83 -56.05 27.42 -8.33
C VAL A 83 -54.73 26.77 -8.73
N TRP A 84 -54.23 27.10 -9.91
CA TRP A 84 -52.93 26.63 -10.37
C TRP A 84 -52.15 27.75 -11.04
N TYR A 85 -50.83 27.59 -11.10
CA TYR A 85 -49.93 28.63 -11.59
C TYR A 85 -48.77 28.08 -12.43
N TRP A 86 -48.18 28.95 -13.23
CA TRP A 86 -46.83 28.79 -13.74
C TRP A 86 -46.03 30.07 -13.58
N ALA A 87 -44.72 29.93 -13.47
CA ALA A 87 -43.77 31.02 -13.32
C ALA A 87 -42.70 30.93 -14.40
N ASP A 88 -42.78 31.80 -15.41
CA ASP A 88 -41.83 31.78 -16.53
C ASP A 88 -41.72 33.16 -17.19
N THR A 89 -40.50 33.70 -17.28
CA THR A 89 -40.19 35.00 -17.89
C THR A 89 -40.58 35.09 -19.36
N GLY A 90 -40.60 33.97 -20.09
CA GLY A 90 -41.06 33.86 -21.47
C GLY A 90 -42.54 34.22 -21.65
N SER A 91 -43.34 34.10 -20.59
CA SER A 91 -44.74 34.54 -20.59
C SER A 91 -44.88 36.03 -20.88
N THR A 92 -43.88 36.86 -20.53
CA THR A 92 -43.91 38.31 -20.76
C THR A 92 -44.09 38.68 -22.23
N LEU A 93 -43.51 37.91 -23.15
CA LEU A 93 -43.64 38.13 -24.59
C LEU A 93 -44.95 37.57 -25.18
N LEU A 94 -45.69 36.78 -24.40
CA LEU A 94 -46.89 36.05 -24.81
C LEU A 94 -48.11 36.40 -23.93
N LEU A 95 -48.06 37.53 -23.22
CA LEU A 95 -49.14 38.00 -22.32
C LEU A 95 -50.48 38.15 -23.05
N ASP A 96 -50.47 38.78 -24.24
CA ASP A 96 -51.68 38.97 -25.04
C ASP A 96 -52.26 37.64 -25.53
N PHE A 97 -51.41 36.63 -25.80
CA PHE A 97 -51.86 35.29 -26.15
C PHE A 97 -52.58 34.63 -24.96
N TRP A 98 -51.92 34.55 -23.81
CA TRP A 98 -52.50 33.91 -22.62
C TRP A 98 -53.76 34.62 -22.11
N PHE A 99 -53.85 35.95 -22.28
CA PHE A 99 -55.01 36.72 -21.89
C PHE A 99 -56.26 36.34 -22.69
N ASN A 100 -56.08 36.11 -23.99
CA ASN A 100 -57.15 35.72 -24.92
C ASN A 100 -57.42 34.21 -24.88
N PHE A 101 -56.45 33.40 -24.45
CA PHE A 101 -56.56 31.95 -24.43
C PHE A 101 -57.59 31.43 -23.40
N ASP A 102 -57.59 31.99 -22.18
CA ASP A 102 -58.54 31.64 -21.13
C ASP A 102 -58.99 32.88 -20.34
N PRO A 103 -60.29 33.13 -20.18
CA PRO A 103 -60.80 34.29 -19.44
C PRO A 103 -60.54 34.22 -17.92
N ASN A 104 -60.26 33.03 -17.36
CA ASN A 104 -60.00 32.83 -15.93
C ASN A 104 -58.51 32.86 -15.56
N THR A 105 -57.65 33.31 -16.49
CA THR A 105 -56.22 33.53 -16.25
C THR A 105 -55.99 34.93 -15.70
N PHE A 106 -55.30 35.03 -14.57
CA PHE A 106 -54.91 36.27 -13.93
C PHE A 106 -53.39 36.41 -14.00
N PHE A 107 -52.92 37.64 -14.17
CA PHE A 107 -51.53 37.95 -14.51
C PHE A 107 -50.86 38.65 -13.36
N LEU A 108 -49.86 37.98 -12.81
CA LEU A 108 -49.00 38.52 -11.79
C LEU A 108 -47.69 38.95 -12.44
N LEU A 109 -47.46 40.25 -12.46
CA LEU A 109 -46.31 40.86 -13.12
C LEU A 109 -45.34 41.32 -12.03
N LEU A 110 -44.22 40.62 -11.89
CA LEU A 110 -43.18 40.93 -10.92
C LEU A 110 -42.12 41.79 -11.59
N HIS A 111 -41.99 43.01 -11.09
CA HIS A 111 -41.01 43.98 -11.53
C HIS A 111 -39.74 43.89 -10.69
N ALA A 112 -38.61 43.72 -11.37
CA ALA A 112 -37.29 43.90 -10.77
C ALA A 112 -36.67 45.19 -11.31
N SER A 113 -35.97 45.94 -10.46
CA SER A 113 -35.26 47.14 -10.90
C SER A 113 -34.19 46.81 -11.95
N PRO A 114 -33.78 47.75 -12.82
CA PRO A 114 -32.69 47.49 -13.76
C PRO A 114 -31.38 47.20 -13.01
N HIS A 115 -31.20 47.76 -11.80
CA HIS A 115 -30.09 47.44 -10.92
C HIS A 115 -30.13 45.98 -10.50
N GLU A 116 -31.27 45.49 -10.01
CA GLU A 116 -31.44 44.08 -9.63
C GLU A 116 -31.22 43.13 -10.79
N ALA A 117 -31.80 43.42 -11.96
CA ALA A 117 -31.67 42.54 -13.14
C ALA A 117 -30.21 42.40 -13.60
N LEU A 118 -29.42 43.48 -13.53
CA LEU A 118 -28.00 43.45 -13.86
C LEU A 118 -27.16 42.80 -12.76
N MET A 119 -27.47 43.05 -11.49
CA MET A 119 -26.80 42.38 -10.37
C MET A 119 -27.03 40.87 -10.41
N ASP A 120 -28.26 40.44 -10.66
CA ASP A 120 -28.65 39.04 -10.82
C ASP A 120 -27.89 38.40 -12.00
N ALA A 121 -27.79 39.10 -13.14
CA ALA A 121 -27.00 38.61 -14.26
C ALA A 121 -25.51 38.43 -13.93
N ILE A 122 -24.91 39.34 -13.14
CA ILE A 122 -23.53 39.21 -12.69
C ILE A 122 -23.37 38.01 -11.75
N GLU A 123 -24.30 37.82 -10.82
CA GLU A 123 -24.31 36.69 -9.88
C GLU A 123 -24.43 35.34 -10.62
N TYR A 124 -25.25 35.28 -11.68
CA TYR A 124 -25.44 34.11 -12.52
C TYR A 124 -24.47 34.02 -13.72
N GLY A 125 -23.35 34.74 -13.68
CA GLY A 125 -22.19 34.50 -14.55
C GLY A 125 -22.03 35.41 -15.76
N ALA A 126 -22.67 36.59 -15.79
CA ALA A 126 -22.37 37.61 -16.78
C ALA A 126 -20.94 38.16 -16.57
N ASP A 127 -20.05 37.86 -17.50
CA ASP A 127 -18.63 38.17 -17.44
C ASP A 127 -18.17 39.22 -18.48
N THR A 128 -19.07 39.66 -19.36
CA THR A 128 -18.80 40.66 -20.40
C THR A 128 -19.83 41.81 -20.40
N LEU A 129 -19.38 42.99 -20.82
CA LEU A 129 -20.25 44.15 -21.00
C LEU A 129 -21.34 43.92 -22.05
N GLU A 130 -21.07 43.09 -23.07
CA GLU A 130 -22.05 42.73 -24.09
C GLU A 130 -23.20 41.90 -23.50
N VAL A 131 -22.90 40.93 -22.64
CA VAL A 131 -23.93 40.15 -21.93
C VAL A 131 -24.77 41.06 -21.03
N LEU A 132 -24.15 41.99 -20.28
CA LEU A 132 -24.88 42.95 -19.45
C LEU A 132 -25.77 43.88 -20.28
N GLN A 133 -25.30 44.35 -21.43
CA GLN A 133 -26.10 45.17 -22.33
C GLN A 133 -27.28 44.37 -22.90
N ASN A 134 -27.06 43.13 -23.32
CA ASN A 134 -28.13 42.25 -23.81
C ASN A 134 -29.18 41.96 -22.72
N THR A 135 -28.76 41.75 -21.47
CA THR A 135 -29.65 41.61 -20.32
C THR A 135 -30.45 42.88 -20.08
N LEU A 136 -29.83 44.06 -20.15
CA LEU A 136 -30.54 45.33 -19.98
C LEU A 136 -31.57 45.56 -21.09
N ASP A 137 -31.22 45.22 -22.33
CA ASP A 137 -32.11 45.34 -23.49
C ASP A 137 -33.31 44.39 -23.35
N ASP A 138 -33.09 43.14 -22.94
CA ASP A 138 -34.15 42.17 -22.68
C ASP A 138 -35.03 42.61 -21.49
N TRP A 139 -34.43 43.10 -20.40
CA TRP A 139 -35.13 43.70 -19.28
C TRP A 139 -36.02 44.86 -19.73
N TYR A 140 -35.49 45.77 -20.56
CA TYR A 140 -36.22 46.93 -21.06
C TYR A 140 -37.43 46.50 -21.90
N GLN A 141 -37.25 45.53 -22.81
CA GLN A 141 -38.36 45.01 -23.62
C GLN A 141 -39.43 44.35 -22.74
N ARG A 142 -39.04 43.47 -21.82
CA ARG A 142 -39.97 42.76 -20.93
C ARG A 142 -40.74 43.71 -20.03
N THR A 143 -40.03 44.62 -19.36
CA THR A 143 -40.62 45.61 -18.45
C THR A 143 -41.62 46.49 -19.17
N ARG A 144 -41.28 46.96 -20.38
CA ARG A 144 -42.19 47.74 -21.21
C ARG A 144 -43.45 46.96 -21.61
N GLN A 145 -43.33 45.67 -21.93
CA GLN A 145 -44.48 44.84 -22.26
C GLN A 145 -45.39 44.60 -21.04
N MET A 146 -44.81 44.31 -19.88
CA MET A 146 -45.57 44.16 -18.64
C MET A 146 -46.35 45.42 -18.29
N LEU A 147 -45.70 46.59 -18.33
CA LEU A 147 -46.36 47.87 -18.05
C LEU A 147 -47.51 48.13 -19.02
N ARG A 148 -47.26 47.98 -20.33
CA ARG A 148 -48.29 48.17 -21.37
C ARG A 148 -49.46 47.22 -21.23
N PHE A 149 -49.19 45.97 -20.86
CA PHE A 149 -50.23 44.98 -20.63
C PHE A 149 -51.05 45.32 -19.39
N HIS A 150 -50.39 45.69 -18.29
CA HIS A 150 -51.05 46.07 -17.04
C HIS A 150 -52.02 47.24 -17.22
N LEU A 151 -51.55 48.30 -17.88
CA LEU A 151 -52.35 49.50 -18.14
C LEU A 151 -53.58 49.22 -19.01
N ARG A 152 -53.51 48.24 -19.93
CA ARG A 152 -54.66 47.81 -20.76
C ARG A 152 -55.62 46.88 -20.01
N HIS A 153 -55.11 46.09 -19.07
CA HIS A 153 -55.86 45.00 -18.43
C HIS A 153 -55.77 45.01 -16.89
N PRO A 154 -56.08 46.11 -16.19
CA PRO A 154 -55.86 46.26 -14.74
C PRO A 154 -56.78 45.39 -13.86
N THR A 155 -57.86 44.86 -14.43
CA THR A 155 -58.82 43.99 -13.71
C THR A 155 -58.30 42.56 -13.54
N ARG A 156 -57.53 42.07 -14.51
CA ARG A 156 -56.95 40.71 -14.54
C ARG A 156 -55.45 40.69 -14.35
N SER A 157 -54.82 41.84 -14.09
CA SER A 157 -53.39 41.91 -13.84
C SER A 157 -53.06 42.75 -12.61
N ILE A 158 -51.94 42.44 -11.97
CA ILE A 158 -51.35 43.24 -10.90
C ILE A 158 -49.84 43.32 -11.13
N LEU A 159 -49.28 44.52 -10.94
CA LEU A 159 -47.86 44.80 -11.10
C LEU A 159 -47.28 45.07 -9.70
N LEU A 160 -46.35 44.21 -9.27
CA LEU A 160 -45.74 44.25 -7.93
C LEU A 160 -44.24 44.43 -8.02
N ASP A 161 -43.65 45.08 -7.03
CA ASP A 161 -42.20 45.09 -6.85
C ASP A 161 -41.76 43.73 -6.31
N SER A 162 -40.77 43.12 -6.95
CA SER A 162 -40.32 41.79 -6.62
C SER A 162 -39.71 41.73 -5.21
N ASN A 163 -38.93 42.72 -4.79
CA ASN A 163 -38.33 42.73 -3.45
C ASN A 163 -39.38 42.96 -2.35
N ASP A 164 -40.31 43.89 -2.54
CA ASP A 164 -41.38 44.15 -1.55
C ASP A 164 -42.29 42.93 -1.39
N ALA A 165 -42.67 42.30 -2.50
CA ALA A 165 -43.40 41.04 -2.51
C ALA A 165 -42.66 39.97 -1.69
N LEU A 166 -41.39 39.79 -1.96
CA LEU A 166 -40.64 38.67 -1.40
C LEU A 166 -40.21 38.91 0.06
N GLY A 167 -40.08 40.17 0.47
CA GLY A 167 -39.87 40.54 1.87
C GLY A 167 -41.12 40.44 2.74
N GLN A 168 -42.33 40.45 2.15
CA GLN A 168 -43.60 40.38 2.88
C GLN A 168 -44.56 39.35 2.27
N PRO A 169 -44.23 38.05 2.37
CA PRO A 169 -44.98 37.00 1.70
C PRO A 169 -46.46 36.95 2.09
N ASP A 170 -46.73 37.05 3.39
CA ASP A 170 -48.09 36.97 3.93
C ASP A 170 -48.98 38.11 3.40
N ALA A 171 -48.42 39.32 3.32
CA ALA A 171 -49.18 40.51 2.93
C ALA A 171 -49.60 40.48 1.45
N TYR A 172 -48.73 40.05 0.53
CA TYR A 172 -49.15 39.95 -0.88
C TYR A 172 -50.08 38.76 -1.12
N ILE A 173 -49.91 37.65 -0.40
CA ILE A 173 -50.78 36.47 -0.54
C ILE A 173 -52.21 36.85 -0.14
N ASP A 174 -52.37 37.57 0.96
CA ASP A 174 -53.66 38.09 1.41
C ASP A 174 -54.29 39.04 0.37
N VAL A 175 -53.50 39.95 -0.21
CA VAL A 175 -53.96 40.83 -1.30
C VAL A 175 -54.45 40.03 -2.50
N LEU A 176 -53.71 39.01 -2.93
CA LEU A 176 -54.10 38.17 -4.07
C LEU A 176 -55.36 37.36 -3.76
N ALA A 177 -55.44 36.78 -2.56
CA ALA A 177 -56.59 36.02 -2.07
C ALA A 177 -57.86 36.86 -2.06
N GLN A 178 -57.79 38.09 -1.54
CA GLN A 178 -58.93 39.00 -1.45
C GLN A 178 -59.32 39.57 -2.82
N ARG A 179 -58.35 40.10 -3.59
CA ARG A 179 -58.62 40.81 -4.85
C ARG A 179 -59.24 39.92 -5.91
N TRP A 180 -58.77 38.69 -6.01
CA TRP A 180 -59.24 37.74 -7.00
C TRP A 180 -60.06 36.60 -6.40
N GLN A 181 -60.46 36.67 -5.13
CA GLN A 181 -61.25 35.62 -4.46
C GLN A 181 -60.64 34.22 -4.69
N LEU A 182 -59.35 34.08 -4.35
CA LEU A 182 -58.60 32.83 -4.46
C LEU A 182 -58.67 32.08 -3.12
N PRO A 183 -58.88 30.75 -3.11
CA PRO A 183 -58.78 29.91 -1.91
C PRO A 183 -57.31 29.70 -1.51
N LEU A 184 -56.61 30.77 -1.13
CA LEU A 184 -55.25 30.71 -0.58
C LEU A 184 -55.30 30.83 0.95
N GLU A 185 -54.46 30.08 1.65
CA GLU A 185 -54.33 30.11 3.10
C GLU A 185 -53.07 30.87 3.51
N THR A 186 -53.20 31.80 4.47
CA THR A 186 -52.07 32.53 5.05
C THR A 186 -51.33 31.60 6.01
N ILE A 187 -50.09 31.22 5.68
CA ILE A 187 -49.19 30.39 6.50
C ILE A 187 -48.04 31.29 6.96
N GLU A 188 -47.56 31.17 8.20
CA GLU A 188 -46.33 31.86 8.63
C GLU A 188 -45.15 31.39 7.77
N ILE A 189 -44.81 32.15 6.72
CA ILE A 189 -43.68 31.86 5.85
C ILE A 189 -42.44 32.54 6.44
N GLU A 190 -41.49 31.74 6.93
CA GLU A 190 -40.18 32.24 7.39
C GLU A 190 -39.54 33.12 6.30
N GLN A 191 -39.17 34.36 6.65
CA GLN A 191 -38.50 35.29 5.74
C GLN A 191 -37.10 34.76 5.38
N THR A 192 -37.00 34.04 4.27
CA THR A 192 -35.74 33.48 3.76
C THR A 192 -34.98 34.46 2.87
N TRP A 193 -35.63 35.51 2.37
CA TRP A 193 -35.01 36.46 1.46
C TRP A 193 -34.19 37.52 2.21
N GLN A 194 -32.86 37.39 2.15
CA GLN A 194 -31.92 38.40 2.62
C GLN A 194 -31.27 39.08 1.41
N ASN A 195 -31.56 40.37 1.22
CA ASN A 195 -30.93 41.18 0.19
C ASN A 195 -29.59 41.68 0.76
N ASN A 196 -28.52 40.89 0.65
CA ASN A 196 -27.18 41.34 1.03
C ASN A 196 -26.61 42.21 -0.09
N PRO A 197 -26.40 43.52 0.11
CA PRO A 197 -25.86 44.37 -0.92
C PRO A 197 -24.38 44.05 -1.14
N HIS A 198 -24.03 43.50 -2.30
CA HIS A 198 -22.66 43.57 -2.81
C HIS A 198 -22.39 45.03 -3.23
N HIS A 199 -21.75 45.81 -2.36
CA HIS A 199 -21.56 47.26 -2.50
C HIS A 199 -20.76 47.58 -3.78
N LEU A 200 -19.75 46.77 -4.10
CA LEU A 200 -18.96 46.90 -5.34
C LEU A 200 -19.82 46.67 -6.59
N THR A 201 -20.58 45.58 -6.64
CA THR A 201 -21.44 45.25 -7.78
C THR A 201 -22.50 46.33 -7.99
N LEU A 202 -23.15 46.76 -6.90
CA LEU A 202 -24.15 47.83 -6.93
C LEU A 202 -23.56 49.15 -7.45
N TYR A 203 -22.34 49.51 -7.01
CA TYR A 203 -21.66 50.72 -7.49
C TYR A 203 -21.35 50.67 -8.99
N LEU A 204 -20.83 49.54 -9.48
CA LEU A 204 -20.50 49.36 -10.90
C LEU A 204 -21.76 49.37 -11.79
N VAL A 205 -22.82 48.69 -11.35
CA VAL A 205 -24.12 48.67 -12.03
C VAL A 205 -24.74 50.06 -12.05
N ASP A 206 -24.69 50.81 -10.94
CA ASP A 206 -25.19 52.19 -10.90
C ASP A 206 -24.44 53.10 -11.89
N LYS A 207 -23.12 52.96 -12.00
CA LYS A 207 -22.31 53.68 -13.00
C LYS A 207 -22.64 53.27 -14.43
N PHE A 208 -22.92 52.00 -14.68
CA PHE A 208 -23.36 51.52 -15.98
C PHE A 208 -24.73 52.12 -16.37
N LEU A 209 -25.69 52.12 -15.45
CA LEU A 209 -27.04 52.63 -15.68
C LEU A 209 -27.13 54.15 -15.81
N GLN A 210 -26.20 54.90 -15.21
CA GLN A 210 -26.09 56.36 -15.44
C GLN A 210 -25.90 56.70 -16.93
N ASN A 211 -25.31 55.79 -17.72
CA ASN A 211 -25.16 55.95 -19.17
C ASN A 211 -26.37 55.43 -19.98
N GLN A 212 -27.43 54.96 -19.30
CA GLN A 212 -28.63 54.36 -19.89
C GLN A 212 -29.91 55.05 -19.37
N PRO A 213 -30.12 56.34 -19.67
CA PRO A 213 -31.22 57.13 -19.10
C PRO A 213 -32.62 56.61 -19.48
N GLN A 214 -32.74 55.91 -20.61
CA GLN A 214 -34.00 55.34 -21.06
C GLN A 214 -34.48 54.20 -20.14
N ALA A 215 -33.56 53.36 -19.64
CA ALA A 215 -33.88 52.28 -18.72
C ALA A 215 -34.34 52.82 -17.36
N LEU A 216 -33.65 53.84 -16.85
CA LEU A 216 -34.03 54.52 -15.60
C LEU A 216 -35.38 55.24 -15.71
N ALA A 217 -35.66 55.88 -16.86
CA ALA A 217 -36.95 56.53 -17.09
C ALA A 217 -38.11 55.52 -17.08
N LEU A 218 -37.94 54.37 -17.76
CA LEU A 218 -38.94 53.29 -17.74
C LEU A 218 -39.11 52.71 -16.33
N HIS A 219 -38.01 52.55 -15.58
CA HIS A 219 -38.07 52.09 -14.20
C HIS A 219 -38.92 53.01 -13.32
N HIS A 220 -38.71 54.33 -13.40
CA HIS A 220 -39.53 55.30 -12.66
C HIS A 220 -41.01 55.29 -13.09
N GLU A 221 -41.30 55.11 -14.38
CA GLU A 221 -42.66 54.98 -14.89
C GLU A 221 -43.37 53.74 -14.31
N VAL A 222 -42.65 52.62 -14.24
CA VAL A 222 -43.15 51.40 -13.61
C VAL A 222 -43.35 51.61 -12.12
N GLN A 223 -42.39 52.23 -11.41
CA GLN A 223 -42.51 52.50 -9.98
C GLN A 223 -43.77 53.29 -9.64
N ALA A 224 -44.12 54.29 -10.46
CA ALA A 224 -45.36 55.05 -10.29
C ALA A 224 -46.64 54.23 -10.53
N SER A 225 -46.53 53.07 -11.19
CA SER A 225 -47.63 52.17 -11.55
C SER A 225 -47.69 50.90 -10.67
N LEU A 226 -46.78 50.75 -9.70
CA LEU A 226 -46.72 49.60 -8.81
C LEU A 226 -47.91 49.57 -7.84
N PHE A 227 -48.39 48.37 -7.54
CA PHE A 227 -49.33 48.15 -6.46
C PHE A 227 -48.57 48.04 -5.13
N LEU A 228 -48.93 48.90 -4.17
CA LEU A 228 -48.31 48.94 -2.84
C LEU A 228 -48.96 47.89 -1.93
N ILE A 229 -48.14 46.97 -1.42
CA ILE A 229 -48.58 45.88 -0.51
C ILE A 229 -48.73 46.42 0.93
N ASN A 230 -47.92 47.41 1.34
CA ASN A 230 -47.99 48.19 2.60
C ASN A 230 -47.13 49.48 2.50
N ASP A 231 -47.16 50.37 3.51
CA ASP A 231 -46.23 51.52 3.64
C ASP A 231 -44.78 51.02 3.87
N SER A 232 -44.07 50.65 2.80
CA SER A 232 -42.68 50.16 2.88
C SER A 232 -41.70 51.28 3.28
N LYS A 233 -40.72 50.93 4.12
CA LYS A 233 -39.58 51.77 4.48
C LYS A 233 -38.81 52.20 3.23
N ALA A 234 -38.29 53.44 3.25
CA ALA A 234 -37.47 54.01 2.20
C ALA A 234 -36.31 53.07 1.76
N PRO A 235 -35.94 53.08 0.46
CA PRO A 235 -34.89 52.20 -0.07
C PRO A 235 -33.56 52.38 0.67
N ALA A 236 -32.80 51.29 0.77
CA ALA A 236 -31.50 51.25 1.43
C ALA A 236 -30.59 52.39 0.92
N SER A 237 -29.88 53.06 1.83
CA SER A 237 -28.97 54.15 1.51
C SER A 237 -27.90 53.71 0.52
N LYS A 238 -27.52 54.58 -0.42
CA LYS A 238 -26.44 54.32 -1.38
C LYS A 238 -25.17 53.89 -0.62
N PRO A 239 -24.46 52.85 -1.09
CA PRO A 239 -23.23 52.37 -0.44
C PRO A 239 -22.19 53.50 -0.39
N GLU A 240 -21.51 53.67 0.75
CA GLU A 240 -20.41 54.62 0.83
C GLU A 240 -19.19 54.09 0.06
N LEU A 241 -18.34 54.99 -0.45
CA LEU A 241 -17.13 54.60 -1.20
C LEU A 241 -16.19 53.72 -0.35
N GLY A 242 -16.22 53.88 0.98
CA GLY A 242 -15.47 53.03 1.92
C GLY A 242 -15.90 51.56 1.86
N ASP A 243 -17.20 51.29 1.81
CA ASP A 243 -17.75 49.93 1.76
C ASP A 243 -17.42 49.25 0.42
N VAL A 244 -17.51 50.02 -0.68
CA VAL A 244 -17.12 49.57 -2.03
C VAL A 244 -15.64 49.16 -2.09
N LEU A 245 -14.76 49.95 -1.47
CA LEU A 245 -13.33 49.65 -1.41
C LEU A 245 -13.04 48.43 -0.54
N SER A 246 -13.79 48.24 0.55
CA SER A 246 -13.68 47.05 1.40
C SER A 246 -14.01 45.78 0.62
N ASP A 247 -15.18 45.75 -0.05
CA ASP A 247 -15.62 44.62 -0.88
C ASP A 247 -14.61 44.31 -2.00
N TYR A 248 -14.03 45.34 -2.64
CA TYR A 248 -13.00 45.15 -3.67
C TYR A 248 -11.72 44.53 -3.11
N LEU A 249 -11.23 45.02 -1.98
CA LEU A 249 -10.01 44.51 -1.36
C LEU A 249 -10.19 43.06 -0.89
N GLU A 250 -11.36 42.72 -0.36
CA GLU A 250 -11.72 41.36 0.03
C GLU A 250 -11.80 40.43 -1.18
N THR A 251 -12.51 40.83 -2.23
CA THR A 251 -12.59 40.07 -3.50
C THR A 251 -11.20 39.81 -4.09
N ARG A 252 -10.33 40.83 -4.09
CA ARG A 252 -8.94 40.69 -4.57
C ARG A 252 -8.13 39.73 -3.71
N ARG A 253 -8.31 39.75 -2.40
CA ARG A 253 -7.64 38.83 -1.47
C ARG A 253 -8.07 37.38 -1.71
N LEU A 254 -9.36 37.14 -1.87
CA LEU A 254 -9.92 35.81 -2.17
C LEU A 254 -9.43 35.29 -3.52
N PHE A 255 -9.40 36.15 -4.54
CA PHE A 255 -8.87 35.78 -5.86
C PHE A 255 -7.38 35.39 -5.80
N GLN A 256 -6.56 36.14 -5.06
CA GLN A 256 -5.13 35.81 -4.89
C GLN A 256 -4.93 34.52 -4.10
N ALA A 257 -5.74 34.26 -3.07
CA ALA A 257 -5.72 33.00 -2.34
C ALA A 257 -6.10 31.83 -3.26
N GLY A 258 -7.17 31.97 -4.05
CA GLY A 258 -7.60 30.96 -5.00
C GLY A 258 -6.57 30.69 -6.10
N GLN A 259 -5.83 31.71 -6.57
CA GLN A 259 -4.71 31.49 -7.50
C GLN A 259 -3.57 30.69 -6.87
N ALA A 260 -3.20 30.99 -5.63
CA ALA A 260 -2.17 30.25 -4.91
C ALA A 260 -2.57 28.77 -4.68
N ASP A 261 -3.83 28.52 -4.36
CA ASP A 261 -4.38 27.17 -4.22
C ASP A 261 -4.36 26.43 -5.56
N ASN A 262 -4.72 27.10 -6.66
CA ASN A 262 -4.69 26.50 -8.00
C ASN A 262 -3.26 26.13 -8.43
N ASP A 263 -2.29 27.00 -8.15
CA ASP A 263 -0.87 26.71 -8.42
C ASP A 263 -0.36 25.53 -7.59
N THR A 264 -0.79 25.44 -6.33
CA THR A 264 -0.50 24.30 -5.45
C THR A 264 -1.10 23.01 -5.98
N LEU A 265 -2.35 23.05 -6.44
CA LEU A 265 -3.02 21.90 -7.06
C LEU A 265 -2.33 21.46 -8.36
N ARG A 266 -1.90 22.41 -9.21
CA ARG A 266 -1.15 22.12 -10.44
C ARG A 266 0.20 21.46 -10.15
N GLN A 267 0.90 21.92 -9.11
CA GLN A 267 2.15 21.29 -8.67
C GLN A 267 1.92 19.88 -8.13
N THR A 268 0.84 19.68 -7.37
CA THR A 268 0.47 18.37 -6.82
C THR A 268 0.07 17.39 -7.92
N LEU A 269 -0.70 17.84 -8.92
CA LEU A 269 -1.06 17.04 -10.10
C LEU A 269 0.19 16.59 -10.87
N LYS A 270 1.13 17.51 -11.09
CA LYS A 270 2.40 17.20 -11.78
C LYS A 270 3.25 16.19 -10.99
N ALA A 271 3.29 16.31 -9.66
CA ALA A 271 3.99 15.37 -8.80
C ALA A 271 3.33 13.97 -8.83
N ALA A 272 1.99 13.91 -8.78
CA ALA A 272 1.25 12.65 -8.88
C ALA A 272 1.44 11.96 -10.25
N GLN A 273 1.48 12.73 -11.35
CA GLN A 273 1.77 12.20 -12.68
C GLN A 273 3.20 11.64 -12.78
N SER A 274 4.18 12.29 -12.16
CA SER A 274 5.55 11.76 -12.08
C SER A 274 5.61 10.46 -11.27
N GLN A 275 4.93 10.41 -10.13
CA GLN A 275 4.86 9.17 -9.33
C GLN A 275 4.18 8.03 -10.08
N LEU A 276 3.16 8.31 -10.91
CA LEU A 276 2.52 7.30 -11.73
C LEU A 276 3.47 6.74 -12.80
N ALA A 277 4.30 7.59 -13.40
CA ALA A 277 5.32 7.17 -14.36
C ALA A 277 6.39 6.30 -13.68
N ASP A 278 6.90 6.72 -12.52
CA ASP A 278 7.92 5.97 -11.76
C ASP A 278 7.39 4.61 -11.28
N THR A 279 6.14 4.56 -10.83
CA THR A 279 5.51 3.29 -10.39
C THR A 279 5.23 2.36 -11.55
N SER A 280 4.82 2.87 -12.72
CA SER A 280 4.65 2.09 -13.94
C SER A 280 5.97 1.45 -14.40
N LEU A 281 7.08 2.20 -14.34
CA LEU A 281 8.41 1.72 -14.70
C LEU A 281 8.93 0.66 -13.72
N ALA A 282 8.73 0.87 -12.41
CA ALA A 282 9.06 -0.11 -11.39
C ALA A 282 8.25 -1.42 -11.53
N LEU A 283 7.01 -1.34 -12.03
CA LEU A 283 6.17 -2.50 -12.29
C LEU A 283 6.71 -3.31 -13.49
N GLN A 284 7.16 -2.65 -14.55
CA GLN A 284 7.83 -3.30 -15.69
C GLN A 284 9.14 -3.97 -15.28
N ASP A 285 9.96 -3.30 -14.48
CA ASP A 285 11.23 -3.88 -14.00
C ASP A 285 11.00 -5.10 -13.09
N ARG A 286 9.93 -5.05 -12.27
CA ARG A 286 9.52 -6.20 -11.45
C ARG A 286 8.95 -7.35 -12.29
N GLN A 287 8.24 -7.07 -13.38
CA GLN A 287 7.79 -8.07 -14.34
C GLN A 287 8.97 -8.74 -15.05
N ALA A 288 9.97 -7.98 -15.49
CA ALA A 288 11.19 -8.53 -16.09
C ALA A 288 11.95 -9.44 -15.11
N LYS A 289 12.04 -9.03 -13.83
CA LYS A 289 12.64 -9.87 -12.77
C LYS A 289 11.84 -11.15 -12.51
N LEU A 290 10.51 -11.10 -12.55
CA LEU A 290 9.68 -12.30 -12.39
C LEU A 290 9.88 -13.30 -13.53
N VAL A 291 9.99 -12.83 -14.77
CA VAL A 291 10.29 -13.68 -15.92
C VAL A 291 11.65 -14.37 -15.76
N ASN A 292 12.68 -13.64 -15.31
CA ASN A 292 14.00 -14.22 -15.06
C ASN A 292 13.98 -15.26 -13.92
N LEU A 293 13.25 -14.98 -12.83
CA LEU A 293 13.07 -15.92 -11.73
C LEU A 293 12.30 -17.19 -12.16
N GLU A 294 11.32 -17.06 -13.06
CA GLU A 294 10.62 -18.20 -13.65
C GLU A 294 11.54 -19.04 -14.54
N THR A 295 12.41 -18.41 -15.35
CA THR A 295 13.40 -19.15 -16.15
C THR A 295 14.45 -19.85 -15.29
N ASP A 296 14.91 -19.22 -14.22
CA ASP A 296 15.84 -19.83 -13.27
C ASP A 296 15.20 -21.01 -12.55
N HIS A 297 13.91 -20.88 -12.18
CA HIS A 297 13.15 -21.97 -11.57
C HIS A 297 12.98 -23.15 -12.52
N GLN A 298 12.67 -22.90 -13.80
CA GLN A 298 12.57 -23.94 -14.83
C GLN A 298 13.92 -24.65 -15.05
N HIS A 299 15.03 -23.92 -15.04
CA HIS A 299 16.37 -24.49 -15.15
C HIS A 299 16.72 -25.37 -13.94
N LEU A 300 16.46 -24.88 -12.72
CA LEU A 300 16.65 -25.65 -11.48
C LEU A 300 15.77 -26.91 -11.45
N GLN A 301 14.54 -26.82 -11.96
CA GLN A 301 13.64 -27.97 -12.05
C GLN A 301 14.16 -29.02 -13.04
N ALA A 302 14.61 -28.59 -14.23
CA ALA A 302 15.24 -29.49 -15.21
C ALA A 302 16.51 -30.16 -14.65
N GLN A 303 17.31 -29.41 -13.89
CA GLN A 303 18.50 -29.95 -13.23
C GLN A 303 18.14 -30.97 -12.13
N SER A 304 17.07 -30.73 -11.37
CA SER A 304 16.56 -31.70 -10.38
C SER A 304 16.04 -32.98 -11.04
N GLU A 305 15.38 -32.88 -12.19
CA GLU A 305 14.92 -34.05 -12.97
C GLU A 305 16.11 -34.85 -13.51
N GLN A 306 17.16 -34.17 -13.97
CA GLN A 306 18.40 -34.81 -14.40
C GLN A 306 19.07 -35.58 -13.25
N TYR A 307 19.19 -34.99 -12.05
CA TYR A 307 19.75 -35.69 -10.89
C TYR A 307 18.92 -36.90 -10.46
N LEU A 308 17.59 -36.82 -10.54
CA LEU A 308 16.71 -37.95 -10.25
C LEU A 308 16.92 -39.10 -11.25
N GLN A 309 17.17 -38.76 -12.52
CA GLN A 309 17.47 -39.75 -13.56
C GLN A 309 18.82 -40.42 -13.34
N GLU A 310 19.88 -39.65 -13.05
CA GLU A 310 21.21 -40.18 -12.69
C GLU A 310 21.14 -41.10 -11.46
N LEU A 311 20.39 -40.72 -10.43
CA LEU A 311 20.17 -41.57 -9.25
C LEU A 311 19.44 -42.88 -9.60
N SER A 312 18.51 -42.85 -10.55
CA SER A 312 17.80 -44.05 -11.01
C SER A 312 18.72 -45.00 -11.77
N GLU A 313 19.63 -44.47 -12.59
CA GLU A 313 20.62 -45.25 -13.35
C GLU A 313 21.65 -45.88 -12.42
N ILE A 314 22.15 -45.14 -11.45
CA ILE A 314 23.05 -45.67 -10.40
C ILE A 314 22.36 -46.78 -9.62
N ARG A 315 21.08 -46.60 -9.27
CA ARG A 315 20.32 -47.61 -8.52
C ARG A 315 20.13 -48.90 -9.32
N SER A 316 19.80 -48.78 -10.60
CA SER A 316 19.71 -49.90 -11.54
C SER A 316 21.05 -50.63 -11.70
N GLY A 317 22.15 -49.87 -11.83
CA GLY A 317 23.51 -50.43 -11.88
C GLY A 317 23.88 -51.19 -10.61
N LEU A 318 23.50 -50.68 -9.43
CA LEU A 318 23.71 -51.36 -8.15
C LEU A 318 22.88 -52.64 -8.03
N GLU A 319 21.63 -52.63 -8.51
CA GLU A 319 20.75 -53.81 -8.54
C GLU A 319 21.33 -54.91 -9.44
N ASN A 320 21.83 -54.56 -10.63
CA ASN A 320 22.48 -55.51 -11.53
C ASN A 320 23.77 -56.08 -10.91
N SER A 321 24.60 -55.24 -10.28
CA SER A 321 25.81 -55.71 -9.60
C SER A 321 25.50 -56.61 -8.40
N ASN A 322 24.41 -56.35 -7.67
CA ASN A 322 23.94 -57.22 -6.60
C ASN A 322 23.44 -58.58 -7.13
N GLN A 323 22.76 -58.60 -8.29
CA GLN A 323 22.36 -59.84 -8.95
C GLN A 323 23.59 -60.65 -9.42
N GLU A 324 24.59 -60.00 -10.02
CA GLU A 324 25.86 -60.65 -10.37
C GLU A 324 26.58 -61.21 -9.13
N ASN A 325 26.62 -60.45 -8.04
CA ASN A 325 27.21 -60.91 -6.78
C ASN A 325 26.45 -62.11 -6.18
N GLN A 326 25.11 -62.16 -6.29
CA GLN A 326 24.33 -63.34 -5.90
C GLN A 326 24.66 -64.57 -6.75
N LEU A 327 24.74 -64.40 -8.08
CA LEU A 327 25.15 -65.47 -9.00
C LEU A 327 26.57 -65.97 -8.71
N LEU A 328 27.50 -65.06 -8.42
CA LEU A 328 28.88 -65.40 -8.01
C LEU A 328 28.90 -66.14 -6.67
N LEU A 329 28.08 -65.75 -5.70
CA LEU A 329 27.96 -66.45 -4.42
C LEU A 329 27.37 -67.86 -4.59
N GLU A 330 26.39 -68.04 -5.47
CA GLU A 330 25.86 -69.37 -5.82
C GLU A 330 26.94 -70.24 -6.48
N GLN A 331 27.71 -69.69 -7.43
CA GLN A 331 28.84 -70.40 -8.04
C GLN A 331 29.94 -70.74 -7.03
N LEU A 332 30.23 -69.85 -6.08
CA LEU A 332 31.19 -70.10 -5.01
C LEU A 332 30.69 -71.22 -4.08
N SER A 333 29.39 -71.24 -3.75
CA SER A 333 28.79 -72.30 -2.94
C SER A 333 28.88 -73.66 -3.62
N HIS A 334 28.63 -73.71 -4.93
CA HIS A 334 28.70 -74.94 -5.72
C HIS A 334 30.14 -75.45 -5.87
N THR A 335 31.11 -74.55 -6.03
CA THR A 335 32.53 -74.92 -6.06
C THR A 335 33.03 -75.40 -4.70
N LEU A 336 32.57 -74.80 -3.60
CA LEU A 336 32.88 -75.27 -2.24
C LEU A 336 32.31 -76.68 -1.98
N GLU A 337 31.07 -76.95 -2.39
CA GLU A 337 30.46 -78.28 -2.27
C GLU A 337 31.22 -79.36 -3.07
N ASN A 338 31.69 -79.01 -4.27
CA ASN A 338 32.51 -79.89 -5.10
C ASN A 338 33.91 -80.14 -4.50
N LEU A 339 34.54 -79.11 -3.91
CA LEU A 339 35.83 -79.27 -3.21
C LEU A 339 35.68 -80.10 -1.93
N GLU A 340 34.55 -80.00 -1.23
CA GLU A 340 34.27 -80.78 -0.04
C GLU A 340 34.07 -82.27 -0.36
N LYS A 341 33.42 -82.60 -1.48
CA LYS A 341 33.39 -83.96 -2.03
C LYS A 341 34.77 -84.50 -2.37
N LEU A 342 35.62 -83.70 -3.02
CA LEU A 342 36.99 -84.10 -3.37
C LEU A 342 37.85 -84.34 -2.12
N ALA A 343 37.70 -83.50 -1.08
CA ALA A 343 38.39 -83.66 0.18
C ALA A 343 37.92 -84.91 0.96
N GLN A 344 36.65 -85.30 0.84
CA GLN A 344 36.15 -86.56 1.38
C GLN A 344 36.71 -87.77 0.64
N GLU A 345 36.84 -87.72 -0.69
CA GLU A 345 37.48 -88.79 -1.48
C GLU A 345 38.97 -88.95 -1.13
N ASP A 346 39.70 -87.85 -0.94
CA ASP A 346 41.11 -87.90 -0.54
C ASP A 346 41.30 -88.43 0.89
N ARG A 347 40.39 -88.12 1.82
CA ARG A 347 40.38 -88.78 3.15
C ARG A 347 40.12 -90.26 3.04
N HIS A 348 39.21 -90.69 2.17
CA HIS A 348 38.88 -92.10 1.98
C HIS A 348 40.06 -92.89 1.37
N LYS A 349 40.80 -92.29 0.42
CA LYS A 349 42.03 -92.84 -0.14
C LYS A 349 43.18 -92.87 0.87
N SER A 350 43.31 -91.85 1.72
CA SER A 350 44.32 -91.80 2.79
C SER A 350 44.07 -92.84 3.89
N GLN A 351 42.80 -93.12 4.21
CA GLN A 351 42.40 -94.22 5.11
C GLN A 351 42.70 -95.60 4.49
N GLN A 352 42.45 -95.80 3.19
CA GLN A 352 42.86 -97.05 2.51
C GLN A 352 44.39 -97.23 2.47
N LEU A 353 45.16 -96.14 2.31
CA LEU A 353 46.63 -96.19 2.30
C LEU A 353 47.21 -96.54 3.68
N THR A 354 46.53 -96.15 4.75
CA THR A 354 46.93 -96.46 6.13
C THR A 354 46.59 -97.90 6.51
N GLU A 355 45.46 -98.44 6.06
CA GLU A 355 45.12 -99.88 6.19
C GLU A 355 46.11 -100.78 5.43
N LEU A 356 46.46 -100.43 4.18
CA LEU A 356 47.49 -101.14 3.40
C LEU A 356 48.89 -101.08 4.03
N ASN A 357 49.23 -100.00 4.72
CA ASN A 357 50.52 -99.88 5.44
C ASN A 357 50.56 -100.73 6.71
N VAL A 358 49.44 -100.91 7.40
CA VAL A 358 49.31 -101.83 8.54
C VAL A 358 49.45 -103.28 8.07
N GLU A 359 48.85 -103.63 6.94
CA GLU A 359 48.97 -104.96 6.32
C GLU A 359 50.42 -105.27 5.87
N ARG A 360 51.11 -104.29 5.26
CA ARG A 360 52.53 -104.38 4.89
C ARG A 360 53.45 -104.60 6.09
N ASN A 361 53.22 -103.89 7.19
CA ASN A 361 54.04 -104.01 8.41
C ASN A 361 53.80 -105.35 9.14
N THR A 362 52.60 -105.92 8.99
CA THR A 362 52.25 -107.25 9.52
C THR A 362 52.97 -108.36 8.74
N LEU A 363 53.10 -108.22 7.41
CA LEU A 363 53.88 -109.12 6.56
C LEU A 363 55.39 -109.01 6.79
N LEU A 364 55.92 -107.80 7.10
CA LEU A 364 57.35 -107.62 7.45
C LEU A 364 57.72 -108.35 8.75
N SER A 365 56.84 -108.37 9.76
CA SER A 365 57.05 -109.12 11.01
C SER A 365 57.03 -110.65 10.83
N GLN A 366 56.38 -111.17 9.78
CA GLN A 366 56.39 -112.61 9.46
C GLN A 366 57.72 -113.03 8.79
N ILE A 367 58.37 -112.14 8.03
CA ILE A 367 59.67 -112.40 7.39
C ILE A 367 60.82 -112.42 8.41
N ASP A 368 60.78 -111.58 9.44
CA ASP A 368 61.77 -111.59 10.54
C ASP A 368 61.64 -112.82 11.47
N LEU A 369 60.48 -113.49 11.48
CA LEU A 369 60.28 -114.75 12.20
C LEU A 369 60.93 -115.94 11.47
N PHE A 370 60.88 -115.97 10.13
CA PHE A 370 61.54 -117.01 9.31
C PHE A 370 63.06 -116.85 9.21
N ALA A 371 63.61 -115.64 9.41
CA ALA A 371 65.06 -115.39 9.45
C ALA A 371 65.73 -115.89 10.75
N LYS A 372 64.96 -116.05 11.83
CA LYS A 372 65.43 -116.55 13.14
C LYS A 372 65.41 -118.09 13.27
N GLU A 373 64.74 -118.81 12.36
CA GLU A 373 64.81 -120.28 12.29
C GLU A 373 66.01 -120.80 11.45
N LYS A 374 66.65 -119.96 10.63
CA LYS A 374 67.80 -120.35 9.79
C LYS A 374 69.17 -120.20 10.47
N THR A 375 69.24 -119.52 11.60
CA THR A 375 70.49 -119.20 12.32
C THR A 375 70.86 -120.21 13.42
N ALA A 376 70.10 -121.30 13.57
CA ALA A 376 70.45 -122.45 14.40
C ALA A 376 71.29 -123.53 13.67
N LEU A 377 71.73 -123.28 12.42
CA LEU A 377 72.55 -124.19 11.61
C LEU A 377 73.97 -123.65 11.37
N ALA A 378 74.64 -123.24 12.45
CA ALA A 378 75.99 -122.66 12.45
C ALA A 378 77.06 -123.52 13.16
N ALA A 379 76.98 -124.86 13.14
CA ALA A 379 77.85 -125.68 14.01
C ALA A 379 78.78 -126.69 13.32
N ALA A 380 79.19 -126.49 12.05
CA ALA A 380 80.24 -127.31 11.44
C ALA A 380 80.91 -126.65 10.21
N HIS A 381 81.89 -125.74 10.40
CA HIS A 381 83.07 -125.65 9.51
C HIS A 381 84.19 -124.70 9.99
N ASP A 382 84.68 -124.87 11.23
CA ASP A 382 85.96 -124.32 11.68
C ASP A 382 87.11 -125.24 11.22
N GLU A 383 87.84 -124.91 10.14
CA GLU A 383 89.26 -125.34 9.97
C GLU A 383 89.99 -124.69 8.77
N GLN A 384 90.15 -123.35 8.71
CA GLN A 384 91.16 -122.81 7.77
C GLN A 384 91.73 -121.44 8.13
N ALA A 385 92.11 -121.30 9.40
CA ALA A 385 93.03 -120.26 9.86
C ALA A 385 94.34 -120.92 10.33
N LYS A 386 95.39 -120.98 9.49
CA LYS A 386 96.78 -121.17 10.01
C LYS A 386 98.03 -120.97 9.11
N LEU A 387 97.97 -120.49 7.86
CA LEU A 387 99.18 -120.52 7.00
C LEU A 387 99.42 -119.31 6.06
N ALA A 388 99.51 -118.09 6.57
CA ALA A 388 100.04 -116.98 5.75
C ALA A 388 100.72 -115.84 6.53
N ASN A 389 101.25 -116.11 7.73
CA ASN A 389 101.91 -115.12 8.59
C ASN A 389 103.43 -115.03 8.37
N GLU A 390 103.94 -115.54 7.25
CA GLU A 390 105.38 -115.80 7.03
C GLU A 390 106.02 -114.94 5.93
N HIS A 391 105.24 -114.16 5.18
CA HIS A 391 105.77 -113.27 4.12
C HIS A 391 106.09 -111.84 4.64
N LYS A 392 106.25 -111.70 5.97
CA LYS A 392 106.49 -110.44 6.70
C LYS A 392 107.96 -109.99 6.71
N THR A 393 108.92 -110.82 6.32
CA THR A 393 110.36 -110.58 6.57
C THR A 393 111.18 -110.23 5.32
N GLN A 394 110.55 -110.10 4.14
CA GLN A 394 111.21 -109.60 2.91
C GLN A 394 110.77 -108.16 2.54
N ILE A 395 109.89 -107.57 3.34
CA ILE A 395 109.39 -106.20 3.21
C ILE A 395 110.39 -105.17 3.80
N ASP A 396 111.28 -105.55 4.72
CA ASP A 396 112.08 -104.59 5.50
C ASP A 396 113.31 -103.98 4.80
N THR A 397 113.73 -104.49 3.63
CA THR A 397 114.93 -103.96 2.94
C THR A 397 114.62 -103.10 1.71
N LEU A 398 113.38 -103.13 1.20
CA LEU A 398 112.87 -102.24 0.14
C LEU A 398 112.13 -101.00 0.69
N PHE A 399 112.01 -100.89 2.02
CA PHE A 399 111.31 -99.79 2.72
C PHE A 399 112.15 -98.51 2.92
N LYS A 400 113.47 -98.53 2.70
CA LYS A 400 114.36 -97.38 2.96
C LYS A 400 114.55 -96.43 1.77
N GLU A 401 114.37 -96.91 0.53
CA GLU A 401 114.42 -96.05 -0.69
C GLU A 401 113.03 -95.59 -1.15
N LYS A 402 111.94 -96.22 -0.69
CA LYS A 402 110.56 -95.80 -0.93
C LYS A 402 110.13 -94.58 -0.08
N ALA A 403 110.80 -94.32 1.05
CA ALA A 403 110.48 -93.21 1.95
C ALA A 403 110.78 -91.82 1.34
N GLY A 404 111.80 -91.70 0.47
CA GLY A 404 112.15 -90.44 -0.19
C GLY A 404 111.18 -90.00 -1.30
N LEU A 405 110.54 -90.95 -1.98
CA LEU A 405 109.56 -90.69 -3.03
C LEU A 405 108.12 -90.48 -2.49
N VAL A 406 107.84 -90.95 -1.26
CA VAL A 406 106.55 -90.68 -0.57
C VAL A 406 106.49 -89.26 0.00
N ALA A 407 107.61 -88.68 0.46
CA ALA A 407 107.64 -87.29 0.93
C ALA A 407 107.35 -86.25 -0.18
N ALA A 408 107.80 -86.50 -1.41
CA ALA A 408 107.48 -85.64 -2.57
C ALA A 408 106.02 -85.81 -3.04
N ARG A 409 105.47 -87.04 -2.97
CA ARG A 409 104.09 -87.34 -3.32
C ARG A 409 103.08 -86.78 -2.30
N ASP A 410 103.41 -86.79 -1.00
CA ASP A 410 102.52 -86.28 0.04
C ASP A 410 102.50 -84.74 0.08
N THR A 411 103.58 -84.08 -0.37
CA THR A 411 103.63 -82.62 -0.57
C THR A 411 102.78 -82.19 -1.78
N LEU A 412 102.87 -82.93 -2.90
CA LEU A 412 102.02 -82.73 -4.09
C LEU A 412 100.54 -83.13 -3.86
N SER A 413 100.27 -84.10 -2.98
CA SER A 413 98.90 -84.48 -2.60
C SER A 413 98.24 -83.44 -1.69
N LYS A 414 99.01 -82.72 -0.86
CA LYS A 414 98.54 -81.60 -0.05
C LYS A 414 98.21 -80.37 -0.90
N GLU A 415 99.08 -80.03 -1.86
CA GLU A 415 98.83 -78.97 -2.85
C GLU A 415 97.62 -79.29 -3.74
N LYS A 416 97.38 -80.56 -4.10
CA LYS A 416 96.19 -80.97 -4.85
C LYS A 416 94.89 -80.84 -4.05
N THR A 417 94.91 -81.16 -2.75
CA THR A 417 93.73 -80.97 -1.87
C THR A 417 93.46 -79.50 -1.56
N GLU A 418 94.50 -78.66 -1.45
CA GLU A 418 94.37 -77.21 -1.29
C GLU A 418 93.88 -76.55 -2.58
N LEU A 419 94.34 -77.00 -3.76
CA LEU A 419 93.84 -76.53 -5.06
C LEU A 419 92.38 -76.93 -5.34
N VAL A 420 91.95 -78.13 -4.90
CA VAL A 420 90.54 -78.56 -4.98
C VAL A 420 89.66 -77.78 -4.00
N ALA A 421 90.15 -77.47 -2.80
CA ALA A 421 89.45 -76.61 -1.84
C ALA A 421 89.34 -75.15 -2.34
N THR A 422 90.38 -74.59 -2.95
CA THR A 422 90.30 -73.26 -3.60
C THR A 422 89.41 -73.27 -4.84
N ARG A 423 89.37 -74.36 -5.62
CA ARG A 423 88.45 -74.50 -6.74
C ARG A 423 86.99 -74.56 -6.27
N ASP A 424 86.69 -75.32 -5.21
CA ASP A 424 85.34 -75.44 -4.68
C ASP A 424 84.88 -74.16 -3.94
N ALA A 425 85.83 -73.42 -3.33
CA ALA A 425 85.60 -72.07 -2.82
C ALA A 425 85.36 -71.06 -3.96
N LEU A 426 86.12 -71.11 -5.07
CA LEU A 426 85.91 -70.29 -6.27
C LEU A 426 84.62 -70.64 -7.01
N VAL A 427 84.15 -71.89 -6.98
CA VAL A 427 82.84 -72.29 -7.52
C VAL A 427 81.71 -71.74 -6.65
N LYS A 428 81.85 -71.77 -5.32
CA LYS A 428 80.91 -71.10 -4.40
C LYS A 428 80.90 -69.59 -4.58
N GLU A 429 82.07 -68.98 -4.77
CA GLU A 429 82.22 -67.56 -5.05
C GLU A 429 81.65 -67.20 -6.42
N LYS A 430 81.79 -68.05 -7.44
CA LYS A 430 81.17 -67.89 -8.77
C LYS A 430 79.64 -68.02 -8.72
N THR A 431 79.09 -68.94 -7.92
CA THR A 431 77.63 -69.03 -7.71
C THR A 431 77.09 -67.88 -6.87
N ALA A 432 77.88 -67.34 -5.93
CA ALA A 432 77.54 -66.11 -5.20
C ALA A 432 77.64 -64.87 -6.09
N LEU A 433 78.59 -64.83 -7.04
CA LEU A 433 78.70 -63.76 -8.04
C LEU A 433 77.56 -63.81 -9.06
N ALA A 434 77.09 -65.00 -9.44
CA ALA A 434 75.92 -65.15 -10.31
C ALA A 434 74.62 -64.70 -9.60
N ALA A 435 74.44 -65.08 -8.33
CA ALA A 435 73.32 -64.58 -7.52
C ALA A 435 73.41 -63.06 -7.26
N ALA A 436 74.62 -62.52 -7.09
CA ALA A 436 74.85 -61.07 -6.98
C ALA A 436 74.58 -60.34 -8.31
N HIS A 437 74.86 -60.96 -9.45
CA HIS A 437 74.54 -60.40 -10.77
C HIS A 437 73.03 -60.40 -11.07
N ASP A 438 72.32 -61.45 -10.66
CA ASP A 438 70.85 -61.52 -10.75
C ASP A 438 70.18 -60.52 -9.79
N GLU A 439 70.73 -60.33 -8.59
CA GLU A 439 70.28 -59.29 -7.65
C GLU A 439 70.61 -57.88 -8.17
N GLN A 440 71.76 -57.70 -8.84
CA GLN A 440 72.12 -56.43 -9.49
C GLN A 440 71.25 -56.15 -10.73
N ALA A 441 70.76 -57.19 -11.42
CA ALA A 441 69.76 -57.06 -12.50
C ALA A 441 68.35 -56.76 -11.95
N ARG A 442 67.99 -57.34 -10.79
CA ARG A 442 66.74 -57.02 -10.07
C ARG A 442 66.75 -55.58 -9.58
N LEU A 443 67.85 -55.14 -8.95
CA LEU A 443 68.06 -53.76 -8.51
C LEU A 443 68.14 -52.78 -9.69
N ALA A 444 68.68 -53.18 -10.85
CA ALA A 444 68.68 -52.34 -12.06
C ALA A 444 67.27 -52.16 -12.64
N ASN A 445 66.42 -53.19 -12.61
CA ASN A 445 65.01 -53.08 -12.99
C ASN A 445 64.19 -52.30 -11.94
N GLU A 446 64.49 -52.47 -10.66
CA GLU A 446 63.86 -51.72 -9.56
C GLU A 446 64.24 -50.23 -9.62
N HIS A 447 65.51 -49.91 -9.89
CA HIS A 447 65.98 -48.55 -10.17
C HIS A 447 65.39 -47.99 -11.47
N LYS A 448 65.15 -48.81 -12.50
CA LYS A 448 64.45 -48.38 -13.73
C LYS A 448 62.99 -48.02 -13.45
N THR A 449 62.27 -48.84 -12.67
CA THR A 449 60.92 -48.50 -12.20
C THR A 449 60.90 -47.30 -11.26
N GLN A 450 61.94 -47.12 -10.43
CA GLN A 450 62.09 -45.93 -9.58
C GLN A 450 62.36 -44.67 -10.42
N ILE A 451 63.18 -44.76 -11.48
CA ILE A 451 63.47 -43.65 -12.41
C ILE A 451 62.23 -43.29 -13.25
N ASP A 452 61.43 -44.28 -13.65
CA ASP A 452 60.17 -44.04 -14.37
C ASP A 452 59.10 -43.42 -13.44
N THR A 453 59.08 -43.83 -12.17
CA THR A 453 58.20 -43.25 -11.13
C THR A 453 58.65 -41.83 -10.78
N LEU A 454 59.94 -41.60 -10.55
CA LEU A 454 60.52 -40.28 -10.31
C LEU A 454 60.43 -39.37 -11.55
N SER A 455 60.42 -39.92 -12.78
CA SER A 455 60.16 -39.13 -13.99
C SER A 455 58.68 -38.73 -14.13
N LYS A 456 57.74 -39.58 -13.70
CA LYS A 456 56.32 -39.22 -13.59
C LYS A 456 56.07 -38.21 -12.47
N GLU A 457 56.70 -38.36 -11.31
CA GLU A 457 56.66 -37.36 -10.24
C GLU A 457 57.33 -36.04 -10.67
N LYS A 458 58.45 -36.07 -11.38
CA LYS A 458 59.08 -34.87 -11.95
C LYS A 458 58.17 -34.20 -12.98
N ALA A 459 57.45 -34.94 -13.81
CA ALA A 459 56.45 -34.39 -14.72
C ALA A 459 55.25 -33.79 -13.97
N GLY A 460 54.78 -34.44 -12.91
CA GLY A 460 53.73 -33.93 -12.02
C GLY A 460 54.16 -32.68 -11.24
N LEU A 461 55.39 -32.62 -10.77
CA LEU A 461 55.98 -31.45 -10.09
C LEU A 461 56.26 -30.31 -11.07
N VAL A 462 56.60 -30.59 -12.33
CA VAL A 462 56.72 -29.58 -13.39
C VAL A 462 55.35 -29.03 -13.76
N ALA A 463 54.31 -29.87 -13.88
CA ALA A 463 52.94 -29.42 -14.06
C ALA A 463 52.44 -28.59 -12.87
N ALA A 464 52.71 -29.03 -11.63
CA ALA A 464 52.37 -28.28 -10.43
C ALA A 464 53.13 -26.94 -10.34
N ARG A 465 54.41 -26.90 -10.73
CA ARG A 465 55.22 -25.67 -10.82
C ARG A 465 54.69 -24.72 -11.89
N ASP A 466 54.23 -25.23 -13.03
CA ASP A 466 53.69 -24.41 -14.11
C ASP A 466 52.28 -23.90 -13.77
N THR A 467 51.48 -24.68 -13.02
CA THR A 467 50.22 -24.23 -12.41
C THR A 467 50.45 -23.18 -11.32
N LEU A 468 51.41 -23.39 -10.41
CA LEU A 468 51.83 -22.39 -9.42
C LEU A 468 52.43 -21.15 -10.07
N SER A 469 53.08 -21.28 -11.23
CA SER A 469 53.58 -20.14 -12.01
C SER A 469 52.44 -19.36 -12.66
N LYS A 470 51.37 -20.04 -13.12
CA LYS A 470 50.13 -19.42 -13.59
C LYS A 470 49.39 -18.71 -12.46
N GLU A 471 49.19 -19.38 -11.32
CA GLU A 471 48.59 -18.79 -10.13
C GLU A 471 49.43 -17.61 -9.61
N LYS A 472 50.77 -17.67 -9.68
CA LYS A 472 51.63 -16.54 -9.34
C LYS A 472 51.46 -15.37 -10.31
N THR A 473 51.28 -15.62 -11.61
CA THR A 473 50.98 -14.54 -12.57
C THR A 473 49.58 -13.95 -12.38
N GLU A 474 48.58 -14.77 -12.03
CA GLU A 474 47.21 -14.32 -11.71
C GLU A 474 47.15 -13.58 -10.36
N LEU A 475 47.92 -14.02 -9.36
CA LEU A 475 48.11 -13.33 -8.08
C LEU A 475 48.89 -12.01 -8.25
N THR A 476 49.83 -11.95 -9.20
CA THR A 476 50.52 -10.70 -9.54
C THR A 476 49.57 -9.74 -10.27
N ALA A 477 48.73 -10.25 -11.18
CA ALA A 477 47.70 -9.45 -11.87
C ALA A 477 46.61 -8.94 -10.93
N THR A 478 46.15 -9.76 -9.98
CA THR A 478 45.20 -9.33 -8.93
C THR A 478 45.85 -8.38 -7.94
N ARG A 479 47.13 -8.56 -7.58
CA ARG A 479 47.88 -7.58 -6.79
C ARG A 479 48.00 -6.24 -7.50
N ASP A 480 48.28 -6.23 -8.80
CA ASP A 480 48.41 -4.99 -9.58
C ASP A 480 47.04 -4.33 -9.84
N ALA A 481 45.97 -5.13 -9.96
CA ALA A 481 44.58 -4.64 -9.97
C ALA A 481 44.18 -4.03 -8.62
N LEU A 482 44.51 -4.67 -7.50
CA LEU A 482 44.30 -4.16 -6.15
C LEU A 482 45.15 -2.92 -5.86
N VAL A 483 46.36 -2.80 -6.44
CA VAL A 483 47.17 -1.58 -6.36
C VAL A 483 46.53 -0.45 -7.16
N LYS A 484 45.96 -0.72 -8.35
CA LYS A 484 45.17 0.26 -9.11
C LYS A 484 43.91 0.68 -8.35
N GLU A 485 43.20 -0.26 -7.75
CA GLU A 485 42.02 0.00 -6.94
C GLU A 485 42.38 0.80 -5.68
N LYS A 486 43.49 0.49 -5.01
CA LYS A 486 44.03 1.27 -3.88
C LYS A 486 44.43 2.69 -4.29
N THR A 487 44.99 2.90 -5.47
CA THR A 487 45.26 4.26 -5.99
C THR A 487 44.00 5.02 -6.37
N ALA A 488 42.96 4.33 -6.87
CA ALA A 488 41.65 4.92 -7.13
C ALA A 488 40.92 5.26 -5.82
N LEU A 489 41.06 4.42 -4.79
CA LEU A 489 40.52 4.67 -3.45
C LEU A 489 41.21 5.85 -2.77
N ALA A 490 42.54 6.01 -2.95
CA ALA A 490 43.28 7.17 -2.46
C ALA A 490 42.82 8.46 -3.17
N ALA A 491 42.62 8.43 -4.49
CA ALA A 491 42.07 9.56 -5.24
C ALA A 491 40.62 9.89 -4.84
N ALA A 492 39.80 8.87 -4.54
CA ALA A 492 38.44 9.06 -4.02
C ALA A 492 38.45 9.67 -2.60
N HIS A 493 39.43 9.29 -1.76
CA HIS A 493 39.62 9.88 -0.44
C HIS A 493 40.08 11.34 -0.49
N ASP A 494 40.96 11.69 -1.43
CA ASP A 494 41.39 13.07 -1.68
C ASP A 494 40.24 13.93 -2.22
N GLU A 495 39.40 13.37 -3.09
CA GLU A 495 38.18 14.03 -3.58
C GLU A 495 37.14 14.20 -2.46
N GLN A 496 37.01 13.21 -1.59
CA GLN A 496 36.16 13.31 -0.39
C GLN A 496 36.69 14.35 0.61
N ALA A 497 38.01 14.51 0.73
CA ALA A 497 38.62 15.58 1.52
C ALA A 497 38.42 16.98 0.89
N ARG A 498 38.46 17.06 -0.45
CA ARG A 498 38.15 18.29 -1.21
C ARG A 498 36.69 18.71 -1.02
N LEU A 499 35.76 17.76 -1.16
CA LEU A 499 34.33 17.97 -0.93
C LEU A 499 34.02 18.29 0.54
N ALA A 500 34.75 17.70 1.50
CA ALA A 500 34.62 18.04 2.92
C ALA A 500 35.07 19.48 3.22
N ASN A 501 36.14 19.96 2.57
CA ASN A 501 36.56 21.36 2.67
C ASN A 501 35.60 22.32 1.96
N GLU A 502 35.01 21.91 0.84
CA GLU A 502 33.99 22.68 0.10
C GLU A 502 32.67 22.78 0.88
N HIS A 503 32.25 21.70 1.53
CA HIS A 503 31.13 21.72 2.47
C HIS A 503 31.44 22.57 3.71
N LYS A 504 32.69 22.58 4.18
CA LYS A 504 33.10 23.45 5.30
C LYS A 504 33.02 24.94 4.94
N THR A 505 33.48 25.33 3.75
CA THR A 505 33.30 26.71 3.26
C THR A 505 31.83 27.06 3.01
N GLN A 506 31.01 26.11 2.57
CA GLN A 506 29.55 26.30 2.46
C GLN A 506 28.87 26.43 3.82
N ILE A 507 29.27 25.65 4.83
CA ILE A 507 28.78 25.76 6.21
C ILE A 507 29.18 27.10 6.84
N ASP A 508 30.39 27.59 6.56
CA ASP A 508 30.85 28.90 7.06
C ASP A 508 30.09 30.07 6.39
N THR A 509 29.77 29.92 5.09
CA THR A 509 28.95 30.90 4.35
C THR A 509 27.50 30.89 4.85
N LEU A 510 26.91 29.71 5.02
CA LEU A 510 25.57 29.55 5.59
C LEU A 510 25.50 29.99 7.06
N SER A 511 26.60 29.88 7.83
CA SER A 511 26.67 30.41 9.19
C SER A 511 26.70 31.95 9.21
N LYS A 512 27.36 32.59 8.23
CA LYS A 512 27.28 34.05 8.05
C LYS A 512 25.90 34.51 7.61
N GLU A 513 25.24 33.81 6.69
CA GLU A 513 23.85 34.10 6.32
C GLU A 513 22.89 33.87 7.49
N LYS A 514 23.09 32.81 8.27
CA LYS A 514 22.33 32.57 9.50
C LYS A 514 22.53 33.68 10.52
N ALA A 515 23.74 34.20 10.69
CA ALA A 515 24.00 35.36 11.55
C ALA A 515 23.30 36.63 11.02
N GLY A 516 23.28 36.85 9.70
CA GLY A 516 22.54 37.94 9.06
C GLY A 516 21.02 37.82 9.23
N LEU A 517 20.48 36.60 9.11
CA LEU A 517 19.05 36.32 9.32
C LEU A 517 18.66 36.41 10.81
N VAL A 518 19.56 36.09 11.73
CA VAL A 518 19.36 36.30 13.17
C VAL A 518 19.36 37.80 13.49
N ALA A 519 20.25 38.60 12.90
CA ALA A 519 20.22 40.05 13.05
C ALA A 519 18.93 40.67 12.47
N ALA A 520 18.47 40.21 11.30
CA ALA A 520 17.18 40.61 10.72
C ALA A 520 15.99 40.19 11.59
N ARG A 521 16.00 38.98 12.16
CA ARG A 521 14.99 38.51 13.12
C ARG A 521 14.98 39.35 14.39
N ASP A 522 16.15 39.72 14.92
CA ASP A 522 16.24 40.53 16.13
C ASP A 522 15.79 41.98 15.86
N THR A 523 16.00 42.48 14.63
CA THR A 523 15.47 43.78 14.15
C THR A 523 13.95 43.73 14.00
N LEU A 524 13.41 42.69 13.36
CA LEU A 524 11.97 42.42 13.28
C LEU A 524 11.33 42.18 14.65
N SER A 525 12.06 41.58 15.59
CA SER A 525 11.61 41.41 16.97
C SER A 525 11.52 42.76 17.69
N LYS A 526 12.44 43.69 17.38
CA LYS A 526 12.42 45.06 17.89
C LYS A 526 11.27 45.87 17.27
N GLU A 527 11.07 45.79 15.97
CA GLU A 527 9.91 46.40 15.28
C GLU A 527 8.59 45.80 15.80
N LYS A 528 8.54 44.50 16.09
CA LYS A 528 7.38 43.86 16.72
C LYS A 528 7.12 44.41 18.13
N THR A 529 8.15 44.64 18.94
CA THR A 529 7.97 45.29 20.25
C THR A 529 7.51 46.74 20.13
N GLU A 530 7.97 47.47 19.12
CA GLU A 530 7.55 48.85 18.84
C GLU A 530 6.10 48.91 18.30
N LEU A 531 5.70 47.96 17.44
CA LEU A 531 4.31 47.81 16.98
C LEU A 531 3.37 47.33 18.08
N THR A 532 3.86 46.53 19.03
CA THR A 532 3.08 46.13 20.22
C THR A 532 2.89 47.33 21.14
N ALA A 533 3.94 48.14 21.34
CA ALA A 533 3.82 49.41 22.08
C ALA A 533 2.90 50.43 21.38
N ALA A 534 2.93 50.50 20.05
CA ALA A 534 2.01 51.34 19.26
C ALA A 534 0.57 50.82 19.35
N ARG A 535 0.35 49.50 19.35
CA ARG A 535 -0.95 48.87 19.57
C ARG A 535 -1.49 49.12 20.98
N ASP A 536 -0.63 49.09 22.00
CA ASP A 536 -1.00 49.40 23.38
C ASP A 536 -1.27 50.90 23.59
N ALA A 537 -0.54 51.77 22.88
CA ALA A 537 -0.82 53.20 22.82
C ALA A 537 -2.16 53.49 22.12
N LEU A 538 -2.44 52.80 21.01
CA LEU A 538 -3.72 52.90 20.29
C LEU A 538 -4.88 52.30 21.10
N ALA A 539 -4.63 51.28 21.93
CA ALA A 539 -5.62 50.75 22.88
C ALA A 539 -5.88 51.72 24.05
N LYS A 540 -4.87 52.47 24.49
CA LYS A 540 -5.04 53.59 25.43
C LYS A 540 -5.79 54.76 24.79
N GLU A 541 -5.55 55.06 23.52
CA GLU A 541 -6.30 56.08 22.77
C GLU A 541 -7.75 55.65 22.52
N LYS A 542 -8.00 54.36 22.23
CA LYS A 542 -9.35 53.78 22.10
C LYS A 542 -10.12 53.81 23.42
N THR A 543 -9.47 53.55 24.55
CA THR A 543 -10.10 53.69 25.88
C THR A 543 -10.36 55.14 26.27
N ALA A 544 -9.50 56.09 25.85
CA ALA A 544 -9.76 57.52 25.97
C ALA A 544 -10.91 58.01 25.06
N LEU A 545 -11.03 57.47 23.85
CA LEU A 545 -12.15 57.69 22.91
C LEU A 545 -13.47 57.09 23.44
N THR A 546 -13.41 55.92 24.07
CA THR A 546 -14.57 55.31 24.74
C THR A 546 -15.02 56.17 25.93
N ALA A 547 -14.08 56.71 26.71
CA ALA A 547 -14.38 57.65 27.79
C ALA A 547 -14.92 59.01 27.28
N THR A 548 -14.55 59.46 26.08
CA THR A 548 -15.14 60.66 25.45
C THR A 548 -16.52 60.38 24.84
N CYS A 549 -16.78 59.17 24.34
CA CYS A 549 -18.12 58.71 23.97
C CYS A 549 -19.04 58.56 25.20
N ASP A 550 -18.52 58.09 26.33
CA ASP A 550 -19.26 58.02 27.60
C ASP A 550 -19.53 59.43 28.17
N GLU A 551 -18.58 60.36 28.04
CA GLU A 551 -18.78 61.78 28.40
C GLU A 551 -19.76 62.47 27.45
N GLN A 552 -19.76 62.14 26.15
CA GLN A 552 -20.80 62.59 25.20
C GLN A 552 -22.17 61.98 25.51
N ALA A 553 -22.24 60.73 25.97
CA ALA A 553 -23.48 60.10 26.42
C ALA A 553 -23.98 60.71 27.74
N ARG A 554 -23.06 61.11 28.65
CA ARG A 554 -23.35 61.85 29.88
C ARG A 554 -23.87 63.26 29.55
N LEU A 555 -23.23 63.98 28.63
CA LEU A 555 -23.69 65.28 28.13
C LEU A 555 -25.01 65.15 27.35
N ALA A 556 -25.24 64.08 26.59
CA ALA A 556 -26.52 63.83 25.92
C ALA A 556 -27.65 63.56 26.93
N ASN A 557 -27.38 62.84 28.02
CA ASN A 557 -28.31 62.66 29.13
C ASN A 557 -28.51 63.96 29.93
N GLU A 558 -27.47 64.78 30.11
CA GLU A 558 -27.53 66.09 30.76
C GLU A 558 -28.36 67.08 29.92
N HIS A 559 -28.15 67.11 28.60
CA HIS A 559 -28.99 67.84 27.64
C HIS A 559 -30.42 67.27 27.59
N LYS A 560 -30.63 65.96 27.78
CA LYS A 560 -31.97 65.37 27.89
C LYS A 560 -32.68 65.81 29.18
N THR A 561 -31.98 65.83 30.31
CA THR A 561 -32.51 66.42 31.55
C THR A 561 -32.74 67.93 31.43
N GLN A 562 -31.95 68.64 30.62
CA GLN A 562 -32.13 70.05 30.32
C GLN A 562 -33.29 70.29 29.35
N ILE A 563 -33.55 69.38 28.39
CA ILE A 563 -34.75 69.36 27.53
C ILE A 563 -36.00 69.01 28.34
N ASP A 564 -35.92 68.13 29.35
CA ASP A 564 -37.02 67.81 30.25
C ASP A 564 -37.30 68.98 31.22
N THR A 565 -36.27 69.70 31.64
CA THR A 565 -36.37 70.93 32.45
C THR A 565 -36.93 72.08 31.61
N LEU A 566 -36.46 72.27 30.37
CA LEU A 566 -37.01 73.21 29.39
C LEU A 566 -38.40 72.81 28.92
N SER A 567 -38.77 71.52 28.93
CA SER A 567 -40.15 71.06 28.70
C SER A 567 -41.06 71.33 29.89
N LYS A 568 -40.55 71.26 31.13
CA LYS A 568 -41.25 71.75 32.32
C LYS A 568 -41.37 73.27 32.35
N GLU A 569 -40.35 74.02 31.92
CA GLU A 569 -40.41 75.47 31.72
C GLU A 569 -41.33 75.85 30.56
N LYS A 570 -41.36 75.07 29.47
CA LYS A 570 -42.32 75.21 28.36
C LYS A 570 -43.74 74.89 28.82
N ALA A 571 -43.94 73.88 29.68
CA ALA A 571 -45.22 73.61 30.32
C ALA A 571 -45.61 74.73 31.31
N GLY A 572 -44.65 75.33 32.00
CA GLY A 572 -44.83 76.52 32.85
C GLY A 572 -45.12 77.80 32.05
N LEU A 573 -44.51 77.98 30.88
CA LEU A 573 -44.78 79.05 29.93
C LEU A 573 -46.09 78.82 29.15
N VAL A 574 -46.51 77.57 28.95
CA VAL A 574 -47.86 77.22 28.46
C VAL A 574 -48.88 77.48 29.55
N ALA A 575 -48.60 77.17 30.82
CA ALA A 575 -49.45 77.56 31.95
C ALA A 575 -49.47 79.10 32.13
N ALA A 576 -48.36 79.81 31.91
CA ALA A 576 -48.32 81.27 31.91
C ALA A 576 -49.01 81.87 30.67
N ARG A 577 -48.97 81.20 29.50
CA ARG A 577 -49.76 81.55 28.30
C ARG A 577 -51.24 81.31 28.52
N ASP A 578 -51.61 80.26 29.24
CA ASP A 578 -52.99 79.94 29.60
C ASP A 578 -53.49 80.87 30.71
N THR A 579 -52.61 81.34 31.60
CA THR A 579 -52.89 82.39 32.60
C THR A 579 -52.96 83.78 31.94
N LEU A 580 -52.10 84.10 30.97
CA LEU A 580 -52.21 85.30 30.12
C LEU A 580 -53.39 85.21 29.13
N SER A 581 -53.83 84.01 28.73
CA SER A 581 -55.08 83.78 28.00
C SER A 581 -56.29 83.92 28.93
N LYS A 582 -56.12 83.67 30.23
CA LYS A 582 -57.11 83.94 31.29
C LYS A 582 -57.18 85.44 31.61
N GLU A 583 -56.05 86.16 31.68
CA GLU A 583 -55.98 87.62 31.81
C GLU A 583 -56.43 88.35 30.53
N LYS A 584 -56.15 87.80 29.33
CA LYS A 584 -56.70 88.28 28.05
C LYS A 584 -58.21 88.00 27.94
N ALA A 585 -58.68 86.89 28.51
CA ALA A 585 -60.11 86.60 28.67
C ALA A 585 -60.76 87.47 29.76
N GLU A 586 -60.04 87.89 30.80
CA GLU A 586 -60.50 88.83 31.84
C GLU A 586 -60.47 90.28 31.35
N LEU A 587 -59.54 90.67 30.46
CA LEU A 587 -59.52 91.95 29.74
C LEU A 587 -60.57 92.00 28.61
N ALA A 588 -60.88 90.85 27.98
CA ALA A 588 -62.05 90.70 27.12
C ALA A 588 -63.36 90.71 27.94
N ALA A 589 -63.37 90.14 29.15
CA ALA A 589 -64.49 90.20 30.08
C ALA A 589 -64.68 91.58 30.71
N ALA A 590 -63.63 92.40 30.88
CA ALA A 590 -63.72 93.80 31.29
C ALA A 590 -64.27 94.69 30.15
N ARG A 591 -63.95 94.34 28.90
CA ARG A 591 -64.50 94.98 27.69
C ARG A 591 -65.95 94.56 27.41
N ASP A 592 -66.33 93.33 27.75
CA ASP A 592 -67.70 92.83 27.70
C ASP A 592 -68.53 93.20 28.94
N ALA A 593 -67.92 93.45 30.10
CA ALA A 593 -68.59 93.98 31.30
C ALA A 593 -69.04 95.44 31.10
N LEU A 594 -68.24 96.25 30.38
CA LEU A 594 -68.62 97.60 29.97
C LEU A 594 -69.71 97.60 28.87
N ALA A 595 -69.86 96.49 28.12
CA ALA A 595 -70.96 96.28 27.17
C ALA A 595 -72.20 95.60 27.79
N LYS A 596 -72.07 94.98 28.97
CA LYS A 596 -73.16 94.33 29.72
C LYS A 596 -73.81 95.24 30.78
N GLU A 597 -73.16 96.33 31.21
CA GLU A 597 -73.81 97.42 31.96
C GLU A 597 -74.88 98.14 31.11
N LYS A 598 -74.76 98.06 29.77
CA LYS A 598 -75.75 98.56 28.80
C LYS A 598 -76.92 97.59 28.53
N ILE A 599 -76.80 96.32 28.93
CA ILE A 599 -77.83 95.27 28.74
C ILE A 599 -78.53 94.90 30.05
N ALA A 600 -77.96 95.30 31.20
CA ALA A 600 -78.58 95.17 32.53
C ALA A 600 -79.82 96.07 32.76
N LEU A 601 -80.26 96.85 31.77
CA LEU A 601 -81.57 97.52 31.78
C LEU A 601 -82.70 96.67 31.15
N THR A 602 -82.41 95.47 30.65
CA THR A 602 -83.38 94.62 29.91
C THR A 602 -83.62 93.25 30.58
N ALA A 603 -83.18 93.06 31.83
CA ALA A 603 -83.31 91.81 32.59
C ALA A 603 -84.28 91.91 33.79
N THR A 604 -85.25 92.81 33.73
CA THR A 604 -86.49 92.74 34.54
C THR A 604 -87.59 91.90 33.86
N CYS A 605 -87.30 91.26 32.71
CA CYS A 605 -88.26 90.45 31.96
C CYS A 605 -88.03 88.92 32.03
N ASP A 606 -86.91 88.45 32.60
CA ASP A 606 -86.55 87.01 32.60
C ASP A 606 -86.99 86.23 33.84
N GLU A 607 -87.73 86.85 34.75
CA GLU A 607 -88.41 86.15 35.85
C GLU A 607 -89.50 85.18 35.33
N TYR A 608 -89.97 85.36 34.09
CA TYR A 608 -90.91 84.47 33.41
C TYR A 608 -90.30 83.17 32.84
N ALA A 609 -88.96 83.07 32.74
CA ALA A 609 -88.30 81.86 32.22
C ALA A 609 -88.07 80.78 33.28
N ARG A 610 -88.20 81.12 34.57
CA ARG A 610 -87.97 80.21 35.71
C ARG A 610 -89.05 79.13 35.87
N LEU A 611 -90.27 79.37 35.39
CA LEU A 611 -91.39 78.41 35.38
C LEU A 611 -91.33 77.38 34.24
N ALA A 612 -90.48 77.59 33.23
CA ALA A 612 -90.30 76.63 32.14
C ALA A 612 -89.35 75.47 32.50
N ASN A 613 -88.48 75.66 33.50
CA ASN A 613 -87.48 74.66 33.91
C ASN A 613 -88.04 73.59 34.88
N GLU A 614 -89.22 73.81 35.47
CA GLU A 614 -89.96 72.79 36.25
C GLU A 614 -90.56 71.69 35.36
N ARG A 615 -90.91 72.00 34.09
CA ARG A 615 -91.41 71.00 33.11
C ARG A 615 -90.32 70.08 32.56
N LYS A 616 -89.05 70.41 32.74
CA LYS A 616 -87.90 69.57 32.32
C LYS A 616 -87.64 68.41 33.28
N VAL A 617 -87.94 68.58 34.57
CA VAL A 617 -87.74 67.53 35.60
C VAL A 617 -88.77 66.39 35.49
N GLN A 618 -89.93 66.61 34.86
CA GLN A 618 -90.91 65.55 34.56
C GLN A 618 -90.55 64.67 33.35
N ILE A 619 -89.66 65.13 32.45
CA ILE A 619 -89.15 64.35 31.31
C ILE A 619 -88.08 63.33 31.75
N ASP A 620 -87.36 63.63 32.83
CA ASP A 620 -86.35 62.72 33.41
C ASP A 620 -86.94 61.57 34.23
N ALA A 621 -88.22 61.66 34.64
CA ALA A 621 -88.96 60.58 35.30
C ALA A 621 -89.44 59.50 34.30
N PHE A 622 -89.88 59.89 33.10
CA PHE A 622 -90.25 58.95 32.02
C PHE A 622 -89.04 58.25 31.37
N SER A 623 -87.84 58.79 31.53
CA SER A 623 -86.60 58.15 31.03
C SER A 623 -86.09 57.02 31.93
N ARG A 624 -86.49 56.96 33.21
CA ARG A 624 -86.17 55.84 34.11
C ARG A 624 -87.10 54.64 33.95
N GLU A 625 -88.36 54.84 33.58
CA GLU A 625 -89.30 53.74 33.30
C GLU A 625 -88.96 52.99 31.98
N LYS A 626 -88.30 53.67 31.03
CA LYS A 626 -87.69 53.07 29.83
C LYS A 626 -86.42 52.25 30.14
N SER A 627 -85.73 52.53 31.24
CA SER A 627 -84.52 51.82 31.70
C SER A 627 -84.85 50.43 32.26
N ASP A 628 -85.98 50.28 32.96
CA ASP A 628 -86.35 49.01 33.60
C ASP A 628 -86.94 47.99 32.60
N LEU A 629 -87.56 48.45 31.51
CA LEU A 629 -87.99 47.59 30.38
C LEU A 629 -86.81 47.12 29.49
N LEU A 630 -85.67 47.83 29.50
CA LEU A 630 -84.44 47.40 28.81
C LEU A 630 -83.67 46.32 29.60
N ALA A 631 -83.77 46.32 30.93
CA ALA A 631 -83.16 45.29 31.79
C ALA A 631 -83.84 43.91 31.65
N SER A 632 -85.15 43.87 31.39
CA SER A 632 -85.89 42.59 31.21
C SER A 632 -85.66 41.95 29.82
N ARG A 633 -85.22 42.73 28.82
CA ARG A 633 -84.79 42.24 27.49
C ARG A 633 -83.40 41.58 27.54
N ASP A 634 -82.50 42.10 28.38
CA ASP A 634 -81.13 41.62 28.47
C ASP A 634 -80.99 40.36 29.37
N ALA A 635 -82.01 40.03 30.18
CA ALA A 635 -82.12 38.74 30.86
C ALA A 635 -82.49 37.58 29.91
N LEU A 636 -83.39 37.83 28.94
CA LEU A 636 -83.75 36.87 27.88
C LEU A 636 -82.66 36.70 26.81
N ALA A 637 -81.72 37.65 26.71
CA ALA A 637 -80.53 37.54 25.86
C ALA A 637 -79.43 36.65 26.47
N LYS A 638 -79.43 36.40 27.79
CA LYS A 638 -78.46 35.52 28.46
C LYS A 638 -78.84 34.03 28.38
N GLU A 639 -80.12 33.68 28.27
CA GLU A 639 -80.58 32.30 28.09
C GLU A 639 -80.37 31.79 26.65
N LYS A 640 -80.38 32.69 25.65
CA LYS A 640 -80.04 32.38 24.25
C LYS A 640 -78.54 32.09 24.02
N ILE A 641 -77.66 32.60 24.89
CA ILE A 641 -76.20 32.39 24.82
C ILE A 641 -75.80 31.06 25.48
N ALA A 642 -76.52 30.57 26.49
CA ALA A 642 -76.26 29.26 27.10
C ALA A 642 -76.60 28.07 26.17
N LEU A 643 -77.59 28.22 25.28
CA LEU A 643 -77.93 27.23 24.25
C LEU A 643 -76.98 27.24 23.03
N ALA A 644 -76.22 28.31 22.81
CA ALA A 644 -75.18 28.38 21.78
C ALA A 644 -73.89 27.67 22.21
N VAL A 645 -73.51 27.76 23.49
CA VAL A 645 -72.31 27.08 24.02
C VAL A 645 -72.48 25.55 24.05
N ALA A 646 -73.69 25.04 24.31
CA ALA A 646 -73.98 23.60 24.24
C ALA A 646 -74.04 23.07 22.79
N HIS A 647 -74.35 23.92 21.80
CA HIS A 647 -74.30 23.55 20.38
C HIS A 647 -72.86 23.54 19.85
N ASP A 648 -72.01 24.45 20.33
CA ASP A 648 -70.58 24.51 19.96
C ASP A 648 -69.76 23.37 20.57
N GLU A 649 -70.11 22.85 21.76
CA GLU A 649 -69.48 21.63 22.31
C GLU A 649 -69.85 20.35 21.53
N LEU A 650 -71.08 20.25 21.00
CA LEU A 650 -71.47 19.14 20.11
C LEU A 650 -70.82 19.25 18.71
N ILE A 651 -70.51 20.47 18.24
CA ILE A 651 -69.75 20.71 17.01
C ILE A 651 -68.26 20.42 17.23
N LYS A 652 -67.70 20.70 18.42
CA LYS A 652 -66.32 20.34 18.79
C LYS A 652 -66.13 18.82 18.86
N LEU A 653 -67.03 18.08 19.50
CA LEU A 653 -66.99 16.60 19.55
C LEU A 653 -67.23 15.94 18.18
N ALA A 654 -67.97 16.59 17.27
CA ALA A 654 -68.15 16.13 15.89
C ALA A 654 -66.90 16.42 15.01
N ASN A 655 -66.20 17.54 15.24
CA ASN A 655 -64.95 17.89 14.55
C ASN A 655 -63.73 17.15 15.10
N GLU A 656 -63.71 16.77 16.39
CA GLU A 656 -62.71 15.89 16.99
C GLU A 656 -62.86 14.45 16.48
N ARG A 657 -64.10 13.95 16.32
CA ARG A 657 -64.35 12.66 15.65
C ARG A 657 -64.05 12.70 14.16
N LYS A 658 -64.19 13.86 13.50
CA LYS A 658 -63.79 14.06 12.11
C LYS A 658 -62.26 14.14 11.95
N SER A 659 -61.54 14.79 12.88
CA SER A 659 -60.07 14.78 12.90
C SER A 659 -59.50 13.39 13.24
N GLN A 660 -60.15 12.60 14.10
CA GLN A 660 -59.76 11.19 14.32
C GLN A 660 -60.06 10.29 13.10
N VAL A 661 -61.14 10.56 12.35
CA VAL A 661 -61.41 9.87 11.07
C VAL A 661 -60.44 10.32 9.96
N ASP A 662 -60.00 11.58 9.96
CA ASP A 662 -59.02 12.13 9.02
C ASP A 662 -57.58 11.72 9.34
N VAL A 663 -57.24 11.51 10.62
CA VAL A 663 -55.97 10.89 11.07
C VAL A 663 -55.97 9.39 10.75
N LEU A 664 -57.07 8.66 10.97
CA LEU A 664 -57.19 7.27 10.53
C LEU A 664 -57.27 7.13 9.00
N SER A 665 -57.73 8.16 8.29
CA SER A 665 -57.71 8.25 6.81
C SER A 665 -56.32 8.61 6.28
N LYS A 666 -55.55 9.45 6.99
CA LYS A 666 -54.13 9.72 6.73
C LYS A 666 -53.25 8.51 7.03
N GLU A 667 -53.45 7.82 8.15
CA GLU A 667 -52.78 6.54 8.45
C GLU A 667 -53.19 5.45 7.46
N LYS A 668 -54.45 5.41 6.99
CA LYS A 668 -54.87 4.48 5.93
C LYS A 668 -54.26 4.84 4.58
N THR A 669 -54.09 6.11 4.23
CA THR A 669 -53.42 6.55 2.99
C THR A 669 -51.90 6.44 3.06
N GLU A 670 -51.30 6.57 4.25
CA GLU A 670 -49.89 6.27 4.52
C GLU A 670 -49.63 4.76 4.57
N LEU A 671 -50.54 3.94 5.08
CA LEU A 671 -50.47 2.47 5.00
C LEU A 671 -50.76 1.95 3.59
N ILE A 672 -51.57 2.66 2.78
CA ILE A 672 -51.73 2.38 1.34
C ILE A 672 -50.48 2.86 0.58
N ALA A 673 -49.88 3.99 0.94
CA ALA A 673 -48.63 4.46 0.33
C ALA A 673 -47.43 3.58 0.74
N ILE A 674 -47.39 3.04 1.96
CA ILE A 674 -46.41 2.06 2.43
C ILE A 674 -46.70 0.71 1.78
N ARG A 675 -47.96 0.28 1.60
CA ARG A 675 -48.33 -0.91 0.82
C ARG A 675 -47.96 -0.77 -0.65
N ASP A 676 -48.12 0.40 -1.26
CA ASP A 676 -47.79 0.70 -2.65
C ASP A 676 -46.28 0.92 -2.84
N ARG A 677 -45.59 1.42 -1.82
CA ARG A 677 -44.12 1.52 -1.75
C ARG A 677 -43.50 0.14 -1.50
N LEU A 678 -44.11 -0.71 -0.67
CA LEU A 678 -43.78 -2.15 -0.53
C LEU A 678 -44.19 -2.96 -1.77
N SER A 679 -45.24 -2.56 -2.51
CA SER A 679 -45.61 -3.18 -3.78
C SER A 679 -44.70 -2.74 -4.91
N LYS A 680 -44.20 -1.49 -4.90
CA LYS A 680 -43.12 -1.00 -5.76
C LYS A 680 -41.77 -1.60 -5.38
N GLU A 681 -41.46 -1.77 -4.10
CA GLU A 681 -40.28 -2.51 -3.63
C GLU A 681 -40.40 -4.00 -3.95
N LYS A 682 -41.61 -4.59 -3.91
CA LYS A 682 -41.85 -5.98 -4.35
C LYS A 682 -41.72 -6.13 -5.87
N ILE A 683 -42.11 -5.12 -6.64
CA ILE A 683 -41.88 -5.06 -8.10
C ILE A 683 -40.39 -4.79 -8.41
N ASN A 684 -39.70 -3.97 -7.62
CA ASN A 684 -38.27 -3.70 -7.75
C ASN A 684 -37.41 -4.87 -7.24
N LEU A 685 -37.86 -5.62 -6.23
CA LEU A 685 -37.27 -6.88 -5.78
C LEU A 685 -37.60 -8.03 -6.75
N ALA A 686 -38.75 -8.01 -7.42
CA ALA A 686 -39.05 -8.91 -8.54
C ALA A 686 -38.20 -8.57 -9.77
N ALA A 687 -37.99 -7.28 -10.07
CA ALA A 687 -37.08 -6.82 -11.13
C ALA A 687 -35.62 -7.12 -10.79
N ALA A 688 -35.20 -6.96 -9.53
CA ALA A 688 -33.87 -7.34 -9.04
C ALA A 688 -33.70 -8.87 -8.98
N ARG A 689 -34.78 -9.64 -8.78
CA ARG A 689 -34.80 -11.12 -8.86
C ARG A 689 -34.80 -11.60 -10.32
N ASP A 690 -35.42 -10.88 -11.24
CA ASP A 690 -35.35 -11.09 -12.69
C ASP A 690 -33.99 -10.66 -13.26
N GLU A 691 -33.35 -9.66 -12.66
CA GLU A 691 -31.99 -9.23 -12.96
C GLU A 691 -30.96 -10.19 -12.36
N HIS A 692 -31.21 -10.73 -11.17
CA HIS A 692 -30.47 -11.87 -10.61
C HIS A 692 -30.70 -13.16 -11.42
N ALA A 693 -31.90 -13.39 -11.97
CA ALA A 693 -32.20 -14.51 -12.86
C ALA A 693 -31.58 -14.32 -14.25
N ARG A 694 -31.47 -13.08 -14.75
CA ARG A 694 -30.71 -12.72 -15.95
C ARG A 694 -29.21 -12.83 -15.72
N LEU A 695 -28.69 -12.45 -14.55
CA LEU A 695 -27.29 -12.64 -14.15
C LEU A 695 -26.98 -14.11 -13.86
N ALA A 696 -27.95 -14.90 -13.38
CA ALA A 696 -27.85 -16.36 -13.24
C ALA A 696 -27.92 -17.06 -14.60
N ASN A 697 -28.77 -16.64 -15.53
CA ASN A 697 -28.76 -17.12 -16.92
C ASN A 697 -27.52 -16.64 -17.69
N LYS A 698 -27.00 -15.44 -17.42
CA LYS A 698 -25.74 -14.95 -17.99
C LYS A 698 -24.54 -15.69 -17.40
N ARG A 699 -24.58 -16.04 -16.11
CA ARG A 699 -23.63 -16.97 -15.47
C ARG A 699 -23.78 -18.39 -15.98
N GLN A 700 -24.98 -18.87 -16.28
CA GLN A 700 -25.22 -20.21 -16.86
C GLN A 700 -24.79 -20.27 -18.32
N VAL A 701 -25.00 -19.21 -19.12
CA VAL A 701 -24.45 -19.06 -20.48
C VAL A 701 -22.94 -18.86 -20.44
N GLN A 702 -22.38 -18.18 -19.42
CA GLN A 702 -20.94 -18.13 -19.18
C GLN A 702 -20.37 -19.46 -18.66
N PHE A 703 -21.12 -20.26 -17.90
CA PHE A 703 -20.73 -21.59 -17.42
C PHE A 703 -20.85 -22.62 -18.54
N GLU A 704 -21.81 -22.49 -19.45
CA GLU A 704 -21.93 -23.28 -20.68
C GLU A 704 -20.86 -22.85 -21.69
N ALA A 705 -20.50 -21.56 -21.77
CA ALA A 705 -19.35 -21.09 -22.56
C ALA A 705 -18.01 -21.56 -21.97
N LEU A 706 -17.82 -21.48 -20.65
CA LEU A 706 -16.65 -22.01 -19.94
C LEU A 706 -16.64 -23.55 -19.92
N SER A 707 -17.79 -24.23 -19.97
CA SER A 707 -17.89 -25.68 -20.12
C SER A 707 -17.61 -26.10 -21.56
N LYS A 708 -17.91 -25.26 -22.55
CA LYS A 708 -17.56 -25.46 -23.95
C LYS A 708 -16.08 -25.15 -24.19
N GLU A 709 -15.54 -24.15 -23.52
CA GLU A 709 -14.11 -23.81 -23.48
C GLU A 709 -13.32 -24.85 -22.67
N ALA A 710 -13.88 -25.42 -21.61
CA ALA A 710 -13.32 -26.58 -20.90
C ALA A 710 -13.41 -27.86 -21.74
N ALA A 711 -14.46 -28.06 -22.53
CA ALA A 711 -14.57 -29.16 -23.49
C ALA A 711 -13.62 -28.98 -24.70
N GLU A 712 -13.38 -27.74 -25.14
CA GLU A 712 -12.37 -27.39 -26.14
C GLU A 712 -10.96 -27.53 -25.56
N LEU A 713 -10.72 -27.21 -24.28
CA LEU A 713 -9.45 -27.44 -23.58
C LEU A 713 -9.23 -28.93 -23.26
N ILE A 714 -10.28 -29.72 -23.05
CA ILE A 714 -10.20 -31.19 -22.95
C ILE A 714 -9.95 -31.79 -24.34
N ALA A 715 -10.59 -31.28 -25.39
CA ALA A 715 -10.31 -31.69 -26.77
C ALA A 715 -8.91 -31.28 -27.23
N ILE A 716 -8.41 -30.12 -26.81
CA ILE A 716 -7.03 -29.68 -27.00
C ILE A 716 -6.09 -30.53 -26.14
N ARG A 717 -6.42 -30.87 -24.90
CA ARG A 717 -5.62 -31.76 -24.04
C ARG A 717 -5.57 -33.19 -24.58
N ASP A 718 -6.65 -33.68 -25.17
CA ASP A 718 -6.73 -35.01 -25.81
C ASP A 718 -6.07 -34.99 -27.20
N ALA A 719 -6.14 -33.88 -27.93
CA ALA A 719 -5.36 -33.64 -29.14
C ALA A 719 -3.87 -33.50 -28.82
N LEU A 720 -3.50 -32.83 -27.73
CA LEU A 720 -2.13 -32.72 -27.20
C LEU A 720 -1.66 -34.06 -26.62
N ALA A 721 -2.55 -34.89 -26.09
CA ALA A 721 -2.22 -36.26 -25.67
C ALA A 721 -2.00 -37.18 -26.88
N LYS A 722 -2.77 -37.00 -27.96
CA LYS A 722 -2.53 -37.64 -29.26
C LYS A 722 -1.24 -37.14 -29.91
N GLU A 723 -0.99 -35.84 -29.87
CA GLU A 723 0.23 -35.21 -30.35
C GLU A 723 1.42 -35.60 -29.47
N LYS A 724 1.24 -35.79 -28.16
CA LYS A 724 2.25 -36.35 -27.23
C LYS A 724 2.51 -37.82 -27.49
N THR A 725 1.53 -38.62 -27.93
CA THR A 725 1.78 -39.99 -28.40
C THR A 725 2.43 -40.04 -29.78
N GLN A 726 2.19 -39.05 -30.65
CA GLN A 726 2.89 -38.89 -31.93
C GLN A 726 4.30 -38.31 -31.74
N LEU A 727 4.51 -37.44 -30.75
CA LEU A 727 5.81 -36.92 -30.29
C LEU A 727 6.59 -37.98 -29.51
N ALA A 728 5.94 -38.90 -28.80
CA ALA A 728 6.60 -40.07 -28.20
C ALA A 728 7.03 -41.09 -29.26
N ALA A 729 6.25 -41.24 -30.35
CA ALA A 729 6.67 -42.02 -31.52
C ALA A 729 7.78 -41.30 -32.31
N ALA A 730 7.73 -39.97 -32.44
CA ALA A 730 8.79 -39.16 -33.02
C ALA A 730 10.05 -39.13 -32.14
N HIS A 731 9.92 -39.13 -30.82
CA HIS A 731 11.03 -39.32 -29.87
C HIS A 731 11.57 -40.75 -29.90
N GLY A 732 10.76 -41.75 -30.24
CA GLY A 732 11.22 -43.11 -30.54
C GLY A 732 12.04 -43.17 -31.83
N GLU A 733 11.65 -42.45 -32.88
CA GLU A 733 12.47 -42.25 -34.07
C GLU A 733 13.69 -41.37 -33.81
N GLN A 734 13.58 -40.36 -32.94
CA GLN A 734 14.68 -39.47 -32.56
C GLN A 734 15.66 -40.16 -31.61
N ALA A 735 15.24 -41.14 -30.82
CA ALA A 735 16.08 -42.04 -30.03
C ALA A 735 16.77 -43.09 -30.91
N LYS A 736 16.11 -43.52 -32.00
CA LYS A 736 16.73 -44.36 -33.03
C LYS A 736 17.79 -43.58 -33.82
N LEU A 737 17.48 -42.34 -34.22
CA LEU A 737 18.43 -41.38 -34.80
C LEU A 737 19.49 -40.93 -33.80
N ALA A 738 19.23 -40.91 -32.49
CA ALA A 738 20.22 -40.65 -31.46
C ALA A 738 21.16 -41.84 -31.27
N SER A 739 20.67 -43.09 -31.33
CA SER A 739 21.53 -44.28 -31.35
C SER A 739 22.33 -44.40 -32.65
N GLU A 740 21.75 -44.03 -33.79
CA GLU A 740 22.46 -43.96 -35.07
C GLU A 740 23.47 -42.81 -35.08
N ARG A 741 23.15 -41.66 -34.46
CA ARG A 741 24.08 -40.55 -34.23
C ARG A 741 25.14 -40.87 -33.19
N GLU A 742 24.89 -41.74 -32.21
CA GLU A 742 25.87 -42.21 -31.23
C GLU A 742 26.81 -43.23 -31.87
N VAL A 743 26.31 -44.08 -32.76
CA VAL A 743 27.12 -44.90 -33.66
C VAL A 743 27.92 -44.01 -34.63
N GLN A 744 27.34 -42.94 -35.18
CA GLN A 744 28.05 -41.97 -36.02
C GLN A 744 29.01 -41.08 -35.24
N ILE A 745 28.76 -40.77 -33.96
CA ILE A 745 29.66 -40.04 -33.08
C ILE A 745 30.81 -40.95 -32.65
N ASN A 746 30.58 -42.25 -32.47
CA ASN A 746 31.64 -43.22 -32.22
C ASN A 746 32.47 -43.51 -33.49
N VAL A 747 31.84 -43.53 -34.67
CA VAL A 747 32.55 -43.56 -35.97
C VAL A 747 33.29 -42.24 -36.20
N LEU A 748 32.71 -41.07 -35.89
CA LEU A 748 33.36 -39.77 -35.96
C LEU A 748 34.42 -39.56 -34.88
N ALA A 749 34.34 -40.25 -33.74
CA ALA A 749 35.35 -40.24 -32.67
C ALA A 749 36.52 -41.17 -33.02
N ASN A 750 36.25 -42.28 -33.70
CA ASN A 750 37.29 -43.11 -34.32
C ASN A 750 37.89 -42.46 -35.56
N GLU A 751 37.10 -41.77 -36.38
CA GLU A 751 37.57 -40.96 -37.50
C GLU A 751 38.33 -39.76 -36.97
N LYS A 752 37.91 -39.09 -35.88
CA LYS A 752 38.66 -38.02 -35.21
C LYS A 752 39.93 -38.54 -34.55
N SER A 753 39.95 -39.76 -34.00
CA SER A 753 41.17 -40.39 -33.48
C SER A 753 42.12 -40.80 -34.61
N ASN A 754 41.58 -41.30 -35.73
CA ASN A 754 42.34 -41.55 -36.96
C ASN A 754 42.76 -40.24 -37.64
N LEU A 755 42.00 -39.16 -37.51
CA LEU A 755 42.28 -37.83 -38.03
C LEU A 755 43.34 -37.15 -37.17
N ILE A 756 43.32 -37.33 -35.85
CA ILE A 756 44.38 -36.89 -34.92
C ILE A 756 45.64 -37.72 -35.13
N ALA A 757 45.53 -39.04 -35.39
CA ALA A 757 46.65 -39.89 -35.73
C ALA A 757 47.24 -39.51 -37.11
N THR A 758 46.41 -39.25 -38.11
CA THR A 758 46.84 -38.76 -39.43
C THR A 758 47.26 -37.30 -39.43
N TYR A 759 46.77 -36.45 -38.52
CA TYR A 759 47.30 -35.09 -38.31
C TYR A 759 48.62 -35.11 -37.54
N SER A 760 48.83 -36.08 -36.67
CA SER A 760 50.13 -36.37 -36.03
C SER A 760 51.13 -36.91 -37.06
N GLU A 761 50.69 -37.83 -37.93
CA GLU A 761 51.46 -38.33 -39.05
C GLU A 761 51.73 -37.25 -40.09
N GLN A 762 50.74 -36.41 -40.44
CA GLN A 762 50.89 -35.25 -41.30
C GLN A 762 51.70 -34.15 -40.63
N ALA A 763 51.76 -34.02 -39.30
CA ALA A 763 52.65 -33.09 -38.60
C ALA A 763 54.10 -33.60 -38.63
N LYS A 764 54.31 -34.92 -38.56
CA LYS A 764 55.61 -35.55 -38.85
C LYS A 764 55.99 -35.38 -40.31
N LEU A 765 55.07 -35.64 -41.24
CA LEU A 765 55.24 -35.47 -42.67
C LEU A 765 55.41 -33.99 -43.04
N LEU A 766 54.80 -33.06 -42.31
CA LEU A 766 54.94 -31.61 -42.48
C LEU A 766 56.27 -31.12 -41.91
N ASN A 767 56.79 -31.74 -40.86
CA ASN A 767 58.15 -31.48 -40.36
C ASN A 767 59.22 -32.10 -41.26
N GLU A 768 58.98 -33.30 -41.81
CA GLU A 768 59.82 -33.92 -42.84
C GLU A 768 59.72 -33.15 -44.16
N HIS A 769 58.53 -32.68 -44.56
CA HIS A 769 58.33 -31.82 -45.72
C HIS A 769 58.86 -30.42 -45.45
N LYS A 770 58.86 -29.90 -44.22
CA LYS A 770 59.57 -28.65 -43.86
C LYS A 770 61.07 -28.83 -43.99
N ALA A 771 61.62 -29.93 -43.48
CA ALA A 771 63.03 -30.26 -43.65
C ALA A 771 63.39 -30.49 -45.13
N GLN A 772 62.50 -31.12 -45.89
CA GLN A 772 62.65 -31.33 -47.33
C GLN A 772 62.42 -30.03 -48.12
N ILE A 773 61.55 -29.12 -47.67
CA ILE A 773 61.30 -27.79 -48.23
C ILE A 773 62.48 -26.87 -47.91
N ASP A 774 63.09 -26.97 -46.73
CA ASP A 774 64.31 -26.23 -46.38
C ASP A 774 65.50 -26.75 -47.20
N LYS A 775 65.59 -28.07 -47.41
CA LYS A 775 66.56 -28.69 -48.31
C LYS A 775 66.31 -28.30 -49.78
N LEU A 776 65.05 -28.32 -50.22
CA LEU A 776 64.64 -27.88 -51.57
C LEU A 776 64.69 -26.36 -51.72
N LEU A 777 64.63 -25.56 -50.66
CA LEU A 777 64.82 -24.10 -50.67
C LEU A 777 66.30 -23.78 -50.77
N ASN A 778 67.17 -24.59 -50.15
CA ASN A 778 68.61 -24.50 -50.31
C ASN A 778 69.05 -24.97 -51.71
N GLU A 779 68.53 -26.11 -52.18
CA GLU A 779 68.72 -26.57 -53.57
C GLU A 779 68.05 -25.64 -54.58
N LYS A 780 66.93 -24.98 -54.25
CA LYS A 780 66.30 -23.92 -55.07
C LYS A 780 67.12 -22.63 -55.03
N ALA A 781 67.79 -22.29 -53.93
CA ALA A 781 68.71 -21.17 -53.89
C ALA A 781 69.94 -21.45 -54.76
N GLU A 782 70.48 -22.68 -54.72
CA GLU A 782 71.52 -23.16 -55.62
C GLU A 782 71.06 -23.24 -57.08
N LEU A 783 69.84 -23.72 -57.34
CA LEU A 783 69.22 -23.75 -58.67
C LEU A 783 68.79 -22.37 -59.16
N VAL A 784 68.51 -21.40 -58.29
CA VAL A 784 68.24 -20.00 -58.67
C VAL A 784 69.55 -19.29 -58.98
N ALA A 785 70.64 -19.59 -58.26
CA ALA A 785 71.99 -19.17 -58.63
C ALA A 785 72.45 -19.83 -59.94
N ALA A 786 72.19 -21.13 -60.13
CA ALA A 786 72.45 -21.85 -61.36
C ALA A 786 71.53 -21.40 -62.51
N ARG A 787 70.26 -21.04 -62.23
CA ARG A 787 69.31 -20.49 -63.21
C ARG A 787 69.62 -19.03 -63.54
N TYR A 788 70.23 -18.26 -62.65
CA TYR A 788 70.80 -16.95 -63.00
C TYR A 788 71.97 -17.11 -63.97
N ASN A 789 72.85 -18.09 -63.74
CA ASN A 789 73.95 -18.45 -64.65
C ASN A 789 73.45 -19.07 -65.97
N LEU A 790 72.46 -19.96 -65.92
CA LEU A 790 71.83 -20.60 -67.08
C LEU A 790 70.88 -19.65 -67.82
N HIS A 791 70.32 -18.61 -67.18
CA HIS A 791 69.55 -17.58 -67.86
C HIS A 791 70.47 -16.64 -68.62
N LYS A 792 71.65 -16.32 -68.06
CA LYS A 792 72.76 -15.66 -68.77
C LYS A 792 73.28 -16.49 -69.96
N GLU A 793 73.37 -17.81 -69.81
CA GLU A 793 73.76 -18.75 -70.87
C GLU A 793 72.62 -19.02 -71.88
N LYS A 794 71.36 -19.00 -71.44
CA LYS A 794 70.15 -19.14 -72.27
C LYS A 794 69.86 -17.85 -73.04
N THR A 795 70.19 -16.65 -72.55
CA THR A 795 70.22 -15.44 -73.39
C THR A 795 71.28 -15.55 -74.49
N ASN A 796 72.43 -16.18 -74.20
CA ASN A 796 73.46 -16.45 -75.21
C ASN A 796 73.02 -17.56 -76.22
N LEU A 797 72.25 -18.57 -75.78
CA LEU A 797 71.73 -19.65 -76.63
C LEU A 797 70.38 -19.33 -77.31
N THR A 798 69.61 -18.34 -76.85
CA THR A 798 68.37 -17.89 -77.53
C THR A 798 68.72 -17.07 -78.76
N VAL A 799 69.86 -16.37 -78.77
CA VAL A 799 70.49 -15.80 -79.97
C VAL A 799 70.96 -16.90 -80.94
N ALA A 800 71.35 -18.09 -80.45
CA ALA A 800 71.75 -19.24 -81.27
C ALA A 800 70.55 -20.12 -81.73
N ARG A 801 69.41 -20.08 -81.02
CA ARG A 801 68.20 -20.86 -81.33
C ARG A 801 67.40 -20.27 -82.49
N ASP A 802 67.39 -18.95 -82.64
CA ASP A 802 66.79 -18.30 -83.81
C ASP A 802 67.55 -18.64 -85.12
N THR A 803 68.74 -19.26 -85.01
CA THR A 803 69.52 -19.80 -86.13
C THR A 803 69.20 -21.27 -86.47
N LEU A 804 68.51 -22.01 -85.60
CA LEU A 804 68.37 -23.48 -85.69
C LEU A 804 66.91 -23.96 -85.84
N LEU A 805 66.05 -23.11 -86.42
CA LEU A 805 64.71 -23.48 -86.88
C LEU A 805 64.75 -23.91 -88.36
N LYS A 806 65.31 -25.09 -88.63
CA LYS A 806 65.12 -25.84 -89.87
C LYS A 806 65.18 -27.33 -89.55
N GLU A 807 64.17 -28.04 -90.03
CA GLU A 807 64.03 -29.52 -90.07
C GLU A 807 63.20 -30.18 -88.94
N THR A 808 61.86 -30.17 -89.14
CA THR A 808 60.89 -31.32 -89.18
C THR A 808 61.19 -32.67 -88.48
N PRO A 809 60.20 -33.60 -88.25
CA PRO A 809 58.72 -33.56 -88.09
C PRO A 809 58.24 -34.49 -86.90
N PRO A 810 57.08 -35.21 -86.93
CA PRO A 810 55.80 -34.85 -86.30
C PRO A 810 55.38 -35.69 -85.06
N ILE A 811 54.27 -35.23 -84.47
CA ILE A 811 53.62 -35.58 -83.20
C ILE A 811 52.84 -36.91 -83.28
N THR A 812 52.95 -37.77 -82.25
CA THR A 812 52.26 -39.07 -82.13
C THR A 812 50.93 -38.98 -81.35
N GLU A 813 50.01 -39.90 -81.66
CA GLU A 813 48.64 -40.01 -81.13
C GLU A 813 48.56 -40.04 -79.59
N THR A 814 49.62 -40.51 -78.93
CA THR A 814 49.78 -40.56 -77.46
C THR A 814 49.78 -39.17 -76.82
N THR A 815 50.35 -38.16 -77.50
CA THR A 815 50.35 -36.78 -77.02
C THR A 815 48.98 -36.10 -77.15
N GLN A 816 48.16 -36.49 -78.13
CA GLN A 816 46.80 -35.95 -78.29
C GLN A 816 45.82 -36.46 -77.24
N LYS A 817 45.89 -37.76 -76.88
CA LYS A 817 45.08 -38.32 -75.78
C LYS A 817 45.41 -37.64 -74.44
N ARG A 818 46.70 -37.46 -74.15
CA ARG A 818 47.18 -36.85 -72.90
C ARG A 818 46.79 -35.37 -72.80
N LEU A 819 46.79 -34.64 -73.91
CA LEU A 819 46.31 -33.26 -73.97
C LEU A 819 44.81 -33.16 -73.66
N LYS A 820 43.99 -34.08 -74.19
CA LYS A 820 42.54 -34.11 -73.88
C LYS A 820 42.26 -34.39 -72.41
N THR A 821 42.99 -35.31 -71.78
CA THR A 821 42.84 -35.61 -70.34
C THR A 821 43.25 -34.41 -69.48
N LEU A 822 44.38 -33.78 -69.78
CA LEU A 822 44.84 -32.59 -69.06
C LEU A 822 43.91 -31.39 -69.23
N ILE A 823 43.28 -31.24 -70.40
CA ILE A 823 42.27 -30.20 -70.61
C ILE A 823 41.04 -30.50 -69.73
N ALA A 824 40.55 -31.74 -69.67
CA ALA A 824 39.43 -32.11 -68.82
C ALA A 824 39.71 -31.89 -67.33
N GLU A 825 40.88 -32.31 -66.83
CA GLU A 825 41.32 -32.08 -65.45
C GLU A 825 41.43 -30.58 -65.12
N LYS A 826 41.95 -29.78 -66.05
CA LYS A 826 42.01 -28.32 -65.90
C LYS A 826 40.62 -27.71 -65.78
N THR A 827 39.63 -28.17 -66.57
CA THR A 827 38.26 -27.66 -66.48
C THR A 827 37.60 -28.03 -65.15
N THR A 828 37.84 -29.23 -64.64
CA THR A 828 37.31 -29.68 -63.34
C THR A 828 37.95 -28.90 -62.18
N LEU A 829 39.27 -28.67 -62.22
CA LEU A 829 39.97 -27.88 -61.22
C LEU A 829 39.53 -26.41 -61.22
N GLN A 830 39.27 -25.84 -62.41
CA GLN A 830 38.74 -24.48 -62.52
C GLN A 830 37.34 -24.36 -61.91
N ALA A 831 36.45 -25.33 -62.18
CA ALA A 831 35.10 -25.35 -61.60
C ALA A 831 35.12 -25.47 -60.07
N ASN A 832 36.04 -26.26 -59.50
CA ASN A 832 36.20 -26.38 -58.06
C ASN A 832 36.75 -25.09 -57.43
N LEU A 833 37.67 -24.39 -58.11
CA LEU A 833 38.21 -23.11 -57.64
C LEU A 833 37.13 -22.03 -57.62
N ASP A 834 36.29 -21.97 -58.66
CA ASP A 834 35.19 -21.02 -58.76
C ASP A 834 34.09 -21.32 -57.71
N ALA A 835 33.84 -22.59 -57.39
CA ALA A 835 32.94 -23.00 -56.32
C ALA A 835 33.48 -22.58 -54.92
N PHE A 836 34.76 -22.80 -54.67
CA PHE A 836 35.40 -22.42 -53.40
C PHE A 836 35.44 -20.90 -53.22
N ALA A 837 35.70 -20.14 -54.28
CA ALA A 837 35.64 -18.67 -54.24
C ALA A 837 34.24 -18.17 -53.87
N LYS A 838 33.19 -18.82 -54.38
CA LYS A 838 31.80 -18.46 -54.11
C LYS A 838 31.38 -18.79 -52.67
N GLU A 839 31.83 -19.91 -52.12
CA GLU A 839 31.63 -20.25 -50.69
C GLU A 839 32.36 -19.29 -49.76
N TYR A 840 33.59 -18.89 -50.10
CA TYR A 840 34.36 -17.91 -49.32
C TYR A 840 33.67 -16.54 -49.29
N GLU A 841 33.13 -16.09 -50.42
CA GLU A 841 32.41 -14.82 -50.53
C GLU A 841 31.08 -14.84 -49.74
N GLN A 842 30.37 -15.99 -49.74
CA GLN A 842 29.19 -16.18 -48.88
C GLN A 842 29.52 -16.19 -47.38
N GLN A 843 30.61 -16.84 -46.97
CA GLN A 843 31.06 -16.85 -45.57
C GLN A 843 31.43 -15.44 -45.11
N ARG A 844 32.11 -14.67 -45.96
CA ARG A 844 32.50 -13.29 -45.67
C ARG A 844 31.29 -12.36 -45.52
N SER A 845 30.30 -12.48 -46.40
CA SER A 845 29.05 -11.71 -46.29
C SER A 845 28.31 -11.97 -44.98
N LYS A 846 28.27 -13.23 -44.51
CA LYS A 846 27.66 -13.59 -43.22
C LYS A 846 28.42 -13.02 -42.02
N LEU A 847 29.76 -12.95 -42.12
CA LEU A 847 30.58 -12.35 -41.08
C LEU A 847 30.34 -10.84 -41.00
N ASP A 848 30.28 -10.15 -42.14
CA ASP A 848 30.02 -8.71 -42.20
C ASP A 848 28.59 -8.37 -41.68
N GLU A 849 27.59 -9.19 -41.98
CA GLU A 849 26.24 -9.08 -41.42
C GLU A 849 26.24 -9.26 -39.90
N SER A 850 26.93 -10.29 -39.39
CA SER A 850 27.02 -10.55 -37.95
C SER A 850 27.81 -9.45 -37.20
N GLU A 851 28.84 -8.88 -37.79
CA GLU A 851 29.58 -7.74 -37.23
C GLU A 851 28.70 -6.48 -37.16
N SER A 852 27.88 -6.24 -38.19
CA SER A 852 26.93 -5.12 -38.22
C SER A 852 25.85 -5.27 -37.14
N GLU A 853 25.28 -6.47 -36.98
CA GLU A 853 24.31 -6.77 -35.92
C GLU A 853 24.91 -6.57 -34.52
N ASN A 854 26.13 -7.05 -34.29
CA ASN A 854 26.82 -6.85 -33.02
C ASN A 854 27.09 -5.37 -32.71
N GLN A 855 27.44 -4.56 -33.70
CA GLN A 855 27.61 -3.11 -33.52
C GLN A 855 26.28 -2.43 -33.15
N GLN A 856 25.17 -2.84 -33.76
CA GLN A 856 23.85 -2.31 -33.41
C GLN A 856 23.42 -2.69 -31.99
N LEU A 857 23.65 -3.95 -31.58
CA LEU A 857 23.40 -4.40 -30.22
C LEU A 857 24.23 -3.62 -29.20
N LEU A 858 25.49 -3.31 -29.51
CA LEU A 858 26.37 -2.52 -28.64
C LEU A 858 25.88 -1.08 -28.45
N ILE A 859 25.29 -0.48 -29.49
CA ILE A 859 24.69 0.86 -29.41
C ILE A 859 23.42 0.82 -28.57
N GLN A 860 22.56 -0.18 -28.77
CA GLN A 860 21.35 -0.34 -27.96
C GLN A 860 21.69 -0.56 -26.49
N LEU A 861 22.71 -1.37 -26.18
CA LEU A 861 23.17 -1.60 -24.81
C LEU A 861 23.61 -0.29 -24.13
N HIS A 862 24.40 0.55 -24.81
CA HIS A 862 24.83 1.83 -24.25
C HIS A 862 23.66 2.80 -24.02
N GLN A 863 22.68 2.83 -24.94
CA GLN A 863 21.49 3.65 -24.77
C GLN A 863 20.66 3.21 -23.56
N THR A 864 20.45 1.90 -23.40
CA THR A 864 19.76 1.34 -22.24
C THR A 864 20.53 1.63 -20.95
N GLN A 865 21.86 1.53 -20.96
CA GLN A 865 22.69 1.86 -19.80
C GLN A 865 22.56 3.34 -19.41
N GLU A 866 22.59 4.25 -20.38
CA GLU A 866 22.43 5.70 -20.12
C GLU A 866 21.03 6.04 -19.57
N GLU A 867 19.98 5.38 -20.07
CA GLU A 867 18.62 5.53 -19.55
C GLU A 867 18.51 5.02 -18.11
N LEU A 868 19.08 3.85 -17.79
CA LEU A 868 19.10 3.29 -16.44
C LEU A 868 19.86 4.19 -15.46
N GLU A 869 20.99 4.77 -15.86
CA GLU A 869 21.74 5.73 -15.05
C GLU A 869 20.92 6.99 -14.77
N ARG A 870 20.17 7.50 -15.75
CA ARG A 870 19.25 8.64 -15.56
C ARG A 870 18.11 8.31 -14.59
N TYR A 871 17.48 7.13 -14.71
CA TYR A 871 16.44 6.69 -13.79
C TYR A 871 16.97 6.53 -12.36
N LEU A 872 18.18 5.98 -12.19
CA LEU A 872 18.81 5.83 -10.89
C LEU A 872 19.05 7.20 -10.22
N LEU A 873 19.54 8.18 -10.98
CA LEU A 873 19.75 9.55 -10.48
C LEU A 873 18.43 10.24 -10.10
N GLN A 874 17.38 10.08 -10.91
CA GLN A 874 16.05 10.60 -10.59
C GLN A 874 15.49 9.96 -9.32
N TYR A 875 15.57 8.63 -9.20
CA TYR A 875 15.15 7.89 -8.02
C TYR A 875 15.86 8.36 -6.75
N GLN A 876 17.19 8.51 -6.80
CA GLN A 876 17.97 9.04 -5.68
C GLN A 876 17.55 10.47 -5.30
N SER A 877 17.24 11.31 -6.30
CA SER A 877 16.77 12.68 -6.07
C SER A 877 15.40 12.71 -5.40
N SER A 878 14.46 11.87 -5.84
CA SER A 878 13.12 11.72 -5.27
C SER A 878 13.17 11.17 -3.85
N GLN A 879 14.02 10.16 -3.57
CA GLN A 879 14.26 9.68 -2.21
C GLN A 879 14.79 10.78 -1.30
N LYS A 880 15.74 11.59 -1.78
CA LYS A 880 16.28 12.72 -1.01
C LYS A 880 15.22 13.78 -0.71
N GLN A 881 14.31 14.05 -1.64
CA GLN A 881 13.19 14.96 -1.41
C GLN A 881 12.17 14.38 -0.42
N LEU A 882 11.81 13.10 -0.56
CA LEU A 882 10.92 12.40 0.38
C LEU A 882 11.50 12.43 1.80
N GLY A 883 12.80 12.14 1.96
CA GLY A 883 13.49 12.23 3.24
C GLY A 883 13.47 13.64 3.84
N LYS A 884 13.61 14.69 3.01
CA LYS A 884 13.46 16.09 3.45
C LYS A 884 12.03 16.39 3.93
N GLN A 885 11.02 15.92 3.21
CA GLN A 885 9.62 16.12 3.59
C GLN A 885 9.26 15.35 4.86
N GLN A 886 9.68 14.08 4.98
CA GLN A 886 9.54 13.29 6.20
C GLN A 886 10.21 13.97 7.39
N THR A 887 11.44 14.47 7.23
CA THR A 887 12.15 15.22 8.29
C THR A 887 11.39 16.48 8.68
N ARG A 888 10.77 17.18 7.72
CA ARG A 888 9.97 18.39 7.98
C ARG A 888 8.67 18.05 8.72
N LEU A 889 7.98 16.98 8.34
CA LEU A 889 6.78 16.48 9.00
C LEU A 889 7.10 16.01 10.42
N GLN A 890 8.18 15.25 10.61
CA GLN A 890 8.66 14.87 11.95
C GLN A 890 8.95 16.09 12.83
N LYS A 891 9.57 17.14 12.28
CA LYS A 891 9.77 18.40 13.03
C LYS A 891 8.44 19.08 13.40
N MET A 892 7.41 18.98 12.55
CA MET A 892 6.08 19.47 12.88
C MET A 892 5.45 18.62 14.00
N LEU A 893 5.51 17.30 13.91
CA LEU A 893 4.98 16.37 14.91
C LEU A 893 5.71 16.51 16.26
N GLN A 894 7.02 16.77 16.27
CA GLN A 894 7.76 17.09 17.48
C GLN A 894 7.29 18.40 18.14
N ARG A 895 6.86 19.38 17.35
CA ARG A 895 6.32 20.65 17.85
C ARG A 895 4.84 20.56 18.26
N HIS A 896 4.11 19.64 17.64
CA HIS A 896 2.70 19.38 17.90
C HIS A 896 2.49 17.89 18.20
N PRO A 897 2.93 17.40 19.38
CA PRO A 897 2.79 15.98 19.75
C PRO A 897 1.33 15.54 19.84
N ASP A 898 0.42 16.50 19.97
CA ASP A 898 -1.03 16.30 20.05
C ASP A 898 -1.74 16.44 18.68
N TYR A 899 -1.01 16.37 17.56
CA TYR A 899 -1.61 16.37 16.23
C TYR A 899 -2.16 14.99 15.87
N TRP A 900 -3.41 14.95 15.42
CA TRP A 900 -4.05 13.80 14.78
C TRP A 900 -4.76 14.30 13.51
N ASP A 901 -4.91 13.43 12.53
CA ASP A 901 -5.58 13.74 11.27
C ASP A 901 -6.47 12.58 10.85
N PHE A 902 -7.55 12.84 10.12
CA PHE A 902 -8.48 11.82 9.65
C PHE A 902 -9.27 12.34 8.46
N ASN A 903 -9.69 11.44 7.57
CA ASN A 903 -10.47 11.79 6.40
C ASN A 903 -11.96 11.98 6.74
N THR A 904 -12.56 11.00 7.43
CA THR A 904 -13.98 11.06 7.84
C THR A 904 -14.15 10.81 9.34
N LEU A 905 -15.17 11.43 9.94
CA LEU A 905 -15.60 11.23 11.32
C LEU A 905 -17.12 11.10 11.37
N GLU A 906 -17.61 9.93 11.78
CA GLU A 906 -19.03 9.65 12.00
C GLU A 906 -19.29 9.42 13.50
N ILE A 907 -20.35 10.03 14.02
CA ILE A 907 -20.72 10.00 15.44
C ILE A 907 -22.22 9.70 15.56
N ASN A 908 -22.58 8.57 16.17
CA ASN A 908 -23.97 8.15 16.34
C ASN A 908 -24.26 7.79 17.80
N LEU A 909 -25.40 8.20 18.34
CA LEU A 909 -25.90 7.67 19.62
C LEU A 909 -26.51 6.29 19.41
N VAL A 910 -26.21 5.37 20.31
CA VAL A 910 -26.76 4.02 20.31
C VAL A 910 -27.78 3.92 21.43
N GLU A 911 -29.01 3.49 21.13
CA GLU A 911 -30.04 3.20 22.14
C GLU A 911 -29.60 2.02 23.01
N SER A 912 -29.62 2.19 24.33
CA SER A 912 -29.31 1.14 25.30
C SER A 912 -30.47 0.99 26.28
N ASP A 913 -30.80 -0.25 26.64
CA ASP A 913 -31.79 -0.58 27.68
C ASP A 913 -31.37 -0.07 29.08
N SER A 914 -30.09 0.23 29.25
CA SER A 914 -29.53 0.84 30.45
C SER A 914 -29.55 2.37 30.32
N SER A 915 -29.70 3.11 31.41
CA SER A 915 -29.67 4.58 31.42
C SER A 915 -28.29 5.19 31.07
N GLN A 916 -27.41 4.43 30.40
CA GLN A 916 -26.05 4.82 30.02
C GLN A 916 -26.05 5.40 28.59
N GLN A 917 -25.44 6.57 28.42
CA GLN A 917 -25.20 7.12 27.09
C GLN A 917 -24.03 6.36 26.43
N ILE A 918 -24.30 5.71 25.30
CA ILE A 918 -23.32 5.05 24.45
C ILE A 918 -23.20 5.83 23.14
N VAL A 919 -21.97 6.19 22.77
CA VAL A 919 -21.67 6.88 21.52
C VAL A 919 -20.81 5.99 20.64
N GLN A 920 -21.27 5.73 19.42
CA GLN A 920 -20.54 5.04 18.37
C GLN A 920 -19.71 6.03 17.57
N TRP A 921 -18.43 5.71 17.38
CA TRP A 921 -17.47 6.49 16.63
C TRP A 921 -16.92 5.65 15.47
N ARG A 922 -16.74 6.29 14.32
CA ARG A 922 -16.00 5.73 13.19
C ARG A 922 -15.12 6.81 12.57
N LEU A 923 -13.82 6.52 12.47
CA LEU A 923 -12.85 7.37 11.79
C LEU A 923 -12.17 6.59 10.66
N THR A 924 -11.92 7.24 9.53
CA THR A 924 -11.16 6.67 8.40
C THR A 924 -9.87 7.44 8.14
N GLU A 925 -8.84 6.76 7.65
CA GLU A 925 -7.49 7.29 7.40
C GLU A 925 -6.94 8.07 8.62
N LEU A 926 -7.13 7.50 9.81
CA LEU A 926 -6.72 8.13 11.06
C LEU A 926 -5.20 8.08 11.19
N TYR A 927 -4.54 9.24 11.14
CA TYR A 927 -3.14 9.39 11.48
C TYR A 927 -3.00 9.83 12.95
N ILE A 928 -2.45 8.96 13.80
CA ILE A 928 -2.29 9.19 15.24
C ILE A 928 -1.02 8.49 15.74
N GLY A 929 -0.19 9.18 16.53
CA GLY A 929 1.02 8.58 17.13
C GLY A 929 1.98 7.98 16.10
N GLU A 930 2.22 8.68 15.00
CA GLU A 930 3.04 8.25 13.84
C GLU A 930 2.47 7.09 13.02
N ARG A 931 1.26 6.61 13.36
CA ARG A 931 0.60 5.48 12.71
C ARG A 931 -0.59 5.93 11.88
N LEU A 932 -0.70 5.41 10.66
CA LEU A 932 -1.90 5.50 9.83
C LEU A 932 -2.79 4.27 10.08
N ILE A 933 -4.05 4.50 10.47
CA ILE A 933 -5.07 3.49 10.72
C ILE A 933 -6.18 3.69 9.67
N PRO A 934 -6.33 2.78 8.69
CA PRO A 934 -7.29 2.96 7.59
C PRO A 934 -8.73 3.15 8.05
N GLU A 935 -9.16 2.40 9.08
CA GLU A 935 -10.45 2.58 9.72
C GLU A 935 -10.36 2.14 11.19
N ILE A 936 -10.96 2.93 12.10
CA ILE A 936 -11.18 2.55 13.50
C ILE A 936 -12.64 2.78 13.90
N ARG A 937 -13.28 1.73 14.43
CA ARG A 937 -14.63 1.76 15.00
C ARG A 937 -14.54 1.51 16.50
N PHE A 938 -15.18 2.35 17.30
CA PHE A 938 -15.22 2.17 18.74
C PHE A 938 -16.44 2.82 19.37
N LYS A 939 -16.81 2.37 20.57
CA LYS A 939 -17.83 2.98 21.40
C LYS A 939 -17.21 3.70 22.57
N THR A 940 -17.77 4.84 22.96
CA THR A 940 -17.54 5.40 24.29
C THR A 940 -18.76 5.15 25.16
N CYS A 941 -18.53 4.62 26.35
CA CYS A 941 -19.57 4.35 27.34
C CYS A 941 -19.27 5.15 28.60
N LEU A 942 -20.26 5.87 29.13
CA LEU A 942 -20.11 6.66 30.35
C LEU A 942 -20.83 5.98 31.52
N ALA A 943 -20.07 5.56 32.53
CA ALA A 943 -20.61 4.96 33.74
C ALA A 943 -19.95 5.57 34.98
N ASN A 944 -20.75 6.08 35.93
CA ASN A 944 -20.27 6.64 37.20
C ASN A 944 -19.17 7.72 37.06
N GLY A 945 -19.23 8.53 36.00
CA GLY A 945 -18.26 9.59 35.74
C GLY A 945 -16.92 9.13 35.14
N LEU A 946 -16.76 7.84 34.83
CA LEU A 946 -15.64 7.29 34.08
C LEU A 946 -16.10 6.89 32.67
N ALA A 947 -15.42 7.38 31.64
CA ALA A 947 -15.65 6.88 30.28
C ALA A 947 -14.78 5.63 30.03
N GLY A 948 -15.34 4.67 29.30
CA GLY A 948 -14.58 3.55 28.74
C GLY A 948 -14.59 3.62 27.22
N ILE A 949 -13.54 3.11 26.58
CA ILE A 949 -13.49 2.93 25.12
C ILE A 949 -13.65 1.45 24.82
N VAL A 950 -14.55 1.09 23.92
CA VAL A 950 -14.73 -0.30 23.45
C VAL A 950 -14.36 -0.34 21.98
N ILE A 951 -13.21 -0.93 21.65
CA ILE A 951 -12.70 -1.00 20.27
C ILE A 951 -13.36 -2.16 19.55
N GLN A 952 -13.77 -1.97 18.30
CA GLN A 952 -14.47 -2.99 17.51
C GLN A 952 -13.60 -3.47 16.35
N ARG A 953 -13.69 -4.76 16.01
CA ARG A 953 -13.03 -5.32 14.83
C ARG A 953 -13.66 -4.78 13.53
N THR A 954 -12.85 -4.69 12.49
CA THR A 954 -13.32 -4.32 11.14
C THR A 954 -13.88 -5.56 10.42
N GLU A 955 -15.13 -5.48 9.93
CA GLU A 955 -15.81 -6.58 9.24
C GLU A 955 -15.02 -7.09 8.02
N GLY A 956 -15.06 -8.40 7.79
CA GLY A 956 -14.47 -9.04 6.60
C GLY A 956 -12.95 -9.17 6.60
N THR A 957 -12.24 -8.67 7.61
CA THR A 957 -10.78 -8.85 7.73
C THR A 957 -10.44 -9.87 8.81
N GLY A 958 -9.76 -10.96 8.45
CA GLY A 958 -9.15 -11.88 9.43
C GLY A 958 -7.94 -11.30 10.15
N SER A 959 -7.81 -9.96 10.18
CA SER A 959 -6.64 -9.19 10.59
C SER A 959 -6.96 -8.40 11.88
N PRO A 960 -5.99 -8.11 12.76
CA PRO A 960 -6.24 -7.37 14.00
C PRO A 960 -6.68 -5.91 13.83
N ALA A 961 -6.92 -5.42 12.60
CA ALA A 961 -7.41 -4.06 12.34
C ALA A 961 -8.67 -3.74 13.18
N PRO A 962 -8.69 -2.63 13.94
CA PRO A 962 -7.76 -1.47 13.90
C PRO A 962 -6.49 -1.57 14.75
N LEU A 963 -6.29 -2.64 15.54
CA LEU A 963 -5.12 -2.83 16.40
C LEU A 963 -3.98 -3.58 15.66
N LEU A 964 -2.74 -3.45 16.12
CA LEU A 964 -1.65 -4.30 15.65
C LEU A 964 -1.75 -5.69 16.27
N ARG A 965 -2.18 -5.76 17.53
CA ARG A 965 -2.37 -7.01 18.25
C ARG A 965 -3.69 -7.02 18.99
N TRP A 966 -4.53 -7.99 18.66
CA TRP A 966 -5.73 -8.27 19.44
C TRP A 966 -5.37 -9.21 20.60
N PRO A 967 -5.63 -8.86 21.87
CA PRO A 967 -5.22 -9.69 22.99
C PRO A 967 -5.84 -11.10 22.95
N ASN A 968 -5.04 -12.15 23.18
CA ASN A 968 -5.50 -13.55 23.02
C ASN A 968 -6.71 -13.93 23.89
N GLY A 969 -6.81 -13.38 25.11
CA GLY A 969 -7.99 -13.58 25.97
C GLY A 969 -9.30 -13.08 25.35
N PHE A 970 -9.21 -12.27 24.30
CA PHE A 970 -10.31 -11.71 23.52
C PHE A 970 -10.22 -12.12 22.05
N ALA A 971 -9.48 -13.18 21.70
CA ALA A 971 -9.23 -13.57 20.30
C ALA A 971 -10.53 -13.76 19.50
N THR A 972 -11.56 -14.37 20.10
CA THR A 972 -12.87 -14.59 19.48
C THR A 972 -13.86 -13.44 19.70
N ALA A 973 -13.51 -12.41 20.46
CA ALA A 973 -14.38 -11.29 20.72
C ALA A 973 -14.33 -10.28 19.56
N GLU A 974 -15.50 -9.81 19.14
CA GLU A 974 -15.65 -8.73 18.15
C GLU A 974 -15.36 -7.36 18.75
N GLU A 975 -15.48 -7.24 20.08
CA GLU A 975 -15.28 -6.01 20.84
C GLU A 975 -14.22 -6.20 21.92
N LEU A 976 -13.36 -5.20 22.08
CA LEU A 976 -12.32 -5.14 23.11
C LEU A 976 -12.67 -4.05 24.14
N PRO A 977 -13.16 -4.43 25.33
CA PRO A 977 -13.62 -3.47 26.33
C PRO A 977 -12.44 -2.85 27.09
N CYS A 978 -11.93 -1.72 26.60
CA CYS A 978 -10.90 -0.91 27.26
C CYS A 978 -11.54 -0.02 28.34
N ILE A 979 -12.09 -0.65 29.38
CA ILE A 979 -12.79 0.01 30.48
C ILE A 979 -12.11 -0.34 31.82
N PRO A 980 -11.48 0.61 32.53
CA PRO A 980 -10.81 0.34 33.78
C PRO A 980 -11.82 -0.10 34.84
N THR A 981 -11.53 -1.21 35.51
CA THR A 981 -12.35 -1.76 36.60
C THR A 981 -11.50 -1.93 37.86
N ARG A 982 -12.15 -1.93 39.04
CA ARG A 982 -11.45 -2.25 40.29
C ARG A 982 -11.08 -3.73 40.29
N GLY A 983 -9.81 -4.04 40.54
CA GLY A 983 -9.30 -5.41 40.60
C GLY A 983 -7.95 -5.55 39.91
N PRO A 984 -7.39 -6.77 39.84
CA PRO A 984 -6.07 -7.01 39.27
C PRO A 984 -5.97 -6.55 37.81
N SER A 985 -4.80 -6.05 37.41
CA SER A 985 -4.53 -5.60 36.04
C SER A 985 -4.65 -6.71 34.97
N THR A 986 -4.70 -7.98 35.38
CA THR A 986 -4.68 -9.16 34.49
C THR A 986 -6.04 -9.85 34.34
N GLN A 987 -7.14 -9.30 34.88
CA GLN A 987 -8.47 -9.94 34.86
C GLN A 987 -9.54 -9.06 34.22
N GLY A 988 -10.57 -9.69 33.65
CA GLY A 988 -11.73 -9.00 33.06
C GLY A 988 -11.33 -7.90 32.06
N ASN A 989 -11.98 -6.74 32.14
CA ASN A 989 -11.68 -5.59 31.26
C ASN A 989 -10.25 -5.04 31.47
N ASN A 990 -9.67 -5.23 32.66
CA ASN A 990 -8.28 -4.81 32.89
C ASN A 990 -7.30 -5.65 32.06
N ALA A 991 -7.62 -6.92 31.82
CA ALA A 991 -6.82 -7.79 30.94
C ALA A 991 -6.81 -7.27 29.49
N ALA A 992 -7.89 -6.66 29.01
CA ALA A 992 -7.95 -6.04 27.68
C ALA A 992 -6.92 -4.90 27.58
N LEU A 993 -6.92 -3.99 28.56
CA LEU A 993 -5.98 -2.85 28.64
C LEU A 993 -4.52 -3.29 28.80
N SER A 994 -4.28 -4.28 29.66
CA SER A 994 -2.95 -4.82 29.91
C SER A 994 -2.41 -5.66 28.75
N GLY A 995 -3.30 -6.18 27.89
CA GLY A 995 -2.94 -6.95 26.71
C GLY A 995 -2.60 -6.12 25.47
N LEU A 996 -2.82 -4.80 25.47
CA LEU A 996 -2.50 -3.95 24.31
C LEU A 996 -0.99 -3.92 24.02
N GLY A 997 -0.64 -3.95 22.73
CA GLY A 997 0.73 -3.72 22.25
C GLY A 997 1.23 -2.30 22.55
N THR A 998 2.50 -2.04 22.25
CA THR A 998 3.13 -0.74 22.54
C THR A 998 2.47 0.39 21.77
N SER A 999 2.31 0.24 20.45
CA SER A 999 1.67 1.25 19.60
C SER A 999 0.16 1.34 19.86
N ASP A 1000 -0.50 0.22 20.15
CA ASP A 1000 -1.94 0.19 20.45
C ASP A 1000 -2.25 0.88 21.79
N TRP A 1001 -1.39 0.71 22.79
CA TRP A 1001 -1.47 1.42 24.07
C TRP A 1001 -1.28 2.93 23.90
N ASP A 1002 -0.27 3.36 23.13
CA ASP A 1002 -0.05 4.78 22.82
C ASP A 1002 -1.23 5.37 22.03
N THR A 1003 -1.75 4.63 21.05
CA THR A 1003 -2.95 5.00 20.28
C THR A 1003 -4.15 5.21 21.21
N LEU A 1004 -4.43 4.28 22.12
CA LEU A 1004 -5.56 4.41 23.06
C LEU A 1004 -5.40 5.64 23.97
N GLN A 1005 -4.20 5.87 24.50
CA GLN A 1005 -3.92 7.01 25.36
C GLN A 1005 -4.11 8.35 24.63
N ARG A 1006 -3.63 8.44 23.38
CA ARG A 1006 -3.80 9.63 22.53
C ARG A 1006 -5.25 9.81 22.13
N LEU A 1007 -5.93 8.75 21.68
CA LEU A 1007 -7.32 8.77 21.27
C LEU A 1007 -8.21 9.33 22.38
N ALA A 1008 -8.04 8.87 23.63
CA ALA A 1008 -8.78 9.39 24.77
C ALA A 1008 -8.57 10.91 24.99
N LYS A 1009 -7.32 11.39 24.86
CA LYS A 1009 -6.99 12.82 25.00
C LYS A 1009 -7.55 13.66 23.85
N HIS A 1010 -7.41 13.18 22.61
CA HIS A 1010 -7.91 13.90 21.43
C HIS A 1010 -9.42 13.99 21.40
N LEU A 1011 -10.14 12.92 21.76
CA LEU A 1011 -11.60 12.96 21.89
C LEU A 1011 -12.04 13.95 22.97
N ALA A 1012 -11.37 13.98 24.12
CA ALA A 1012 -11.67 14.97 25.17
C ALA A 1012 -11.38 16.42 24.72
N GLY A 1013 -10.33 16.63 23.91
CA GLY A 1013 -10.01 17.92 23.30
C GLY A 1013 -11.02 18.34 22.22
N PHE A 1014 -11.44 17.39 21.37
CA PHE A 1014 -12.44 17.59 20.33
C PHE A 1014 -13.79 18.02 20.94
N LEU A 1015 -14.22 17.35 22.02
CA LEU A 1015 -15.44 17.71 22.77
C LEU A 1015 -15.34 19.04 23.54
N ALA A 1016 -14.16 19.67 23.60
CA ALA A 1016 -13.96 20.97 24.23
C ALA A 1016 -14.15 22.14 23.25
N GLN A 1017 -14.14 21.88 21.93
CA GLN A 1017 -14.29 22.90 20.91
C GLN A 1017 -15.77 23.26 20.69
N PRO A 1018 -16.12 24.52 20.37
CA PRO A 1018 -17.48 24.92 20.02
C PRO A 1018 -17.83 24.42 18.60
N THR A 1019 -18.02 23.11 18.45
CA THR A 1019 -18.42 22.44 17.20
C THR A 1019 -19.88 22.00 17.30
N GLU A 1020 -20.79 22.98 17.41
CA GLU A 1020 -22.24 22.76 17.61
C GLU A 1020 -22.92 21.99 16.46
N ASN A 1021 -22.31 21.93 15.27
CA ASN A 1021 -22.94 21.32 14.08
C ASN A 1021 -22.54 19.86 13.79
N ARG A 1022 -21.54 19.28 14.48
CA ARG A 1022 -21.07 17.90 14.20
C ARG A 1022 -21.41 16.88 15.30
N LEU A 1023 -21.87 17.33 16.46
CA LEU A 1023 -22.24 16.46 17.57
C LEU A 1023 -23.77 16.27 17.61
N PRO A 1024 -24.28 15.06 17.89
CA PRO A 1024 -25.71 14.86 18.08
C PRO A 1024 -26.27 15.74 19.21
N LYS A 1025 -27.40 16.43 18.98
CA LYS A 1025 -28.00 17.37 19.95
C LYS A 1025 -28.34 16.75 21.31
N GLN A 1026 -28.63 15.44 21.38
CA GLN A 1026 -28.93 14.74 22.64
C GLN A 1026 -27.68 14.32 23.44
N LEU A 1027 -26.47 14.49 22.90
CA LEU A 1027 -25.24 14.06 23.55
C LEU A 1027 -24.84 15.04 24.67
N ASN A 1028 -24.62 14.54 25.89
CA ASN A 1028 -24.02 15.34 26.96
C ASN A 1028 -22.49 15.39 26.77
N SER A 1029 -22.05 16.31 25.89
CA SER A 1029 -20.64 16.48 25.53
C SER A 1029 -19.74 16.79 26.73
N ALA A 1030 -20.23 17.59 27.69
CA ALA A 1030 -19.50 17.94 28.90
C ALA A 1030 -19.26 16.74 29.82
N ALA A 1031 -20.28 15.91 30.04
CA ALA A 1031 -20.16 14.71 30.86
C ALA A 1031 -19.22 13.67 30.22
N LEU A 1032 -19.34 13.44 28.91
CA LEU A 1032 -18.48 12.52 28.19
C LEU A 1032 -17.03 13.00 28.17
N ARG A 1033 -16.78 14.30 27.94
CA ARG A 1033 -15.45 14.90 28.02
C ARG A 1033 -14.81 14.67 29.39
N ASN A 1034 -15.53 14.95 30.47
CA ASN A 1034 -15.02 14.75 31.83
C ASN A 1034 -14.73 13.27 32.11
N GLY A 1035 -15.60 12.37 31.63
CA GLY A 1035 -15.37 10.93 31.71
C GLY A 1035 -14.11 10.47 30.96
N LEU A 1036 -13.86 11.01 29.76
CA LEU A 1036 -12.66 10.71 28.96
C LEU A 1036 -11.38 11.28 29.59
N LEU A 1037 -11.45 12.45 30.24
CA LEU A 1037 -10.32 12.98 31.02
C LEU A 1037 -10.02 12.10 32.24
N ALA A 1038 -11.05 11.62 32.94
CA ALA A 1038 -10.89 10.65 34.02
C ALA A 1038 -10.29 9.33 33.53
N PHE A 1039 -10.72 8.87 32.34
CA PHE A 1039 -10.16 7.69 31.69
C PHE A 1039 -8.68 7.88 31.32
N ALA A 1040 -8.33 8.98 30.66
CA ALA A 1040 -6.95 9.30 30.33
C ALA A 1040 -6.05 9.37 31.59
N LYS A 1041 -6.58 9.89 32.70
CA LYS A 1041 -5.88 9.88 34.00
C LYS A 1041 -5.70 8.46 34.55
N ALA A 1042 -6.71 7.60 34.42
CA ALA A 1042 -6.61 6.19 34.81
C ALA A 1042 -5.56 5.44 33.96
N LEU A 1043 -5.52 5.68 32.65
CA LEU A 1043 -4.51 5.10 31.76
C LEU A 1043 -3.09 5.60 32.08
N ALA A 1044 -2.93 6.87 32.45
CA ALA A 1044 -1.63 7.43 32.85
C ALA A 1044 -1.12 6.82 34.17
N GLY A 1045 -2.02 6.43 35.07
CA GLY A 1045 -1.72 5.73 36.32
C GLY A 1045 -1.71 4.20 36.21
N TRP A 1046 -1.81 3.64 35.00
CA TRP A 1046 -1.86 2.19 34.81
C TRP A 1046 -0.54 1.52 35.23
N PRO A 1047 -0.56 0.29 35.79
CA PRO A 1047 0.65 -0.44 36.14
C PRO A 1047 1.64 -0.54 34.96
N LYS A 1048 2.94 -0.55 35.28
CA LYS A 1048 4.00 -0.69 34.27
C LYS A 1048 3.98 -2.10 33.69
N MET A 1049 3.38 -2.25 32.53
CA MET A 1049 3.33 -3.50 31.78
C MET A 1049 4.48 -3.58 30.77
N LEU A 1050 5.01 -4.79 30.56
CA LEU A 1050 5.84 -5.07 29.41
C LEU A 1050 4.92 -5.20 28.19
N ARG A 1051 5.14 -4.37 27.16
CA ARG A 1051 4.33 -4.32 25.94
C ARG A 1051 5.23 -4.50 24.72
N TYR A 1052 4.71 -5.11 23.67
CA TYR A 1052 5.38 -5.29 22.38
C TYR A 1052 4.32 -5.31 21.28
N ASP A 1053 4.70 -4.94 20.06
CA ASP A 1053 3.77 -4.93 18.92
C ASP A 1053 3.80 -6.25 18.15
N SER A 1054 4.98 -6.87 18.06
CA SER A 1054 5.16 -8.14 17.36
C SER A 1054 6.02 -9.09 18.17
N ILE A 1055 5.79 -10.38 17.95
CA ILE A 1055 6.56 -11.46 18.52
C ILE A 1055 6.86 -12.48 17.42
N GLN A 1056 8.11 -12.92 17.33
CA GLN A 1056 8.56 -13.86 16.30
C GLN A 1056 9.38 -14.97 16.92
N LEU A 1057 9.16 -16.20 16.42
CA LEU A 1057 10.00 -17.35 16.73
C LEU A 1057 11.18 -17.34 15.75
N GLN A 1058 12.37 -17.01 16.25
CA GLN A 1058 13.60 -16.97 15.44
C GLN A 1058 14.15 -18.38 15.19
N GLU A 1059 14.12 -19.21 16.23
CA GLU A 1059 14.64 -20.57 16.20
C GLU A 1059 13.89 -21.46 17.20
N ALA A 1060 13.72 -22.73 16.85
CA ALA A 1060 13.30 -23.79 17.77
C ALA A 1060 14.23 -24.98 17.59
N LEU A 1061 14.98 -25.32 18.62
CA LEU A 1061 15.99 -26.38 18.58
C LEU A 1061 15.67 -27.43 19.64
N CYS A 1062 15.66 -28.69 19.22
CA CYS A 1062 15.39 -29.85 20.05
C CYS A 1062 16.51 -30.88 19.82
N ASN A 1063 17.55 -30.81 20.65
CA ASN A 1063 18.71 -31.71 20.61
C ASN A 1063 18.78 -32.56 21.89
N GLN A 1064 19.55 -33.66 21.87
CA GLN A 1064 19.72 -34.53 23.05
C GLN A 1064 20.28 -33.76 24.25
N GLY A 1065 19.39 -33.40 25.17
CA GLY A 1065 19.66 -32.74 26.44
C GLY A 1065 19.78 -31.22 26.45
N TYR A 1066 19.55 -30.56 25.30
CA TYR A 1066 19.41 -29.10 25.23
C TYR A 1066 18.29 -28.73 24.27
N GLU A 1067 17.25 -28.11 24.81
CA GLU A 1067 16.11 -27.61 24.04
C GLU A 1067 16.00 -26.08 24.23
N ARG A 1068 15.77 -25.34 23.14
CA ARG A 1068 15.63 -23.87 23.19
C ARG A 1068 14.61 -23.30 22.21
N LEU A 1069 14.01 -22.17 22.60
CA LEU A 1069 13.24 -21.27 21.76
C LEU A 1069 13.94 -19.90 21.71
N GLY A 1070 14.27 -19.41 20.52
CA GLY A 1070 14.73 -18.04 20.29
C GLY A 1070 13.55 -17.14 19.97
N ILE A 1071 13.36 -16.09 20.77
CA ILE A 1071 12.19 -15.22 20.74
C ILE A 1071 12.64 -13.79 20.49
N SER A 1072 12.00 -13.13 19.53
CA SER A 1072 12.19 -11.71 19.23
C SER A 1072 10.92 -10.93 19.53
N LEU A 1073 11.03 -9.85 20.29
CA LEU A 1073 9.95 -8.90 20.56
C LEU A 1073 10.21 -7.60 19.81
N GLY A 1074 9.28 -7.19 18.96
CA GLY A 1074 9.33 -5.92 18.23
C GLY A 1074 8.61 -4.80 18.98
N ASN A 1075 9.20 -3.60 18.93
CA ASN A 1075 8.69 -2.38 19.55
C ASN A 1075 8.38 -2.56 21.05
N LEU A 1076 9.37 -3.06 21.81
CA LEU A 1076 9.24 -3.37 23.23
C LEU A 1076 9.17 -2.09 24.07
N CYS A 1077 8.26 -2.06 25.05
CA CYS A 1077 8.12 -0.96 26.00
C CYS A 1077 7.95 -1.48 27.44
N LEU A 1078 8.60 -0.81 28.38
CA LEU A 1078 8.37 -0.98 29.82
C LEU A 1078 8.36 0.39 30.52
N GLY A 1079 7.16 0.87 30.83
CA GLY A 1079 6.97 2.21 31.38
C GLY A 1079 7.30 3.29 30.34
N HIS A 1080 8.36 4.06 30.58
CA HIS A 1080 8.83 5.10 29.63
C HIS A 1080 10.03 4.63 28.79
N ARG A 1081 10.53 3.41 29.03
CA ARG A 1081 11.67 2.85 28.29
C ARG A 1081 11.15 2.10 27.08
N HIS A 1082 11.78 2.34 25.94
CA HIS A 1082 11.33 1.84 24.64
C HIS A 1082 12.52 1.32 23.85
N TRP A 1083 12.34 0.16 23.21
CA TRP A 1083 13.37 -0.51 22.42
C TRP A 1083 12.77 -1.03 21.10
N PRO A 1084 13.44 -0.83 19.96
CA PRO A 1084 12.89 -1.24 18.66
C PRO A 1084 12.76 -2.75 18.52
N ALA A 1085 13.65 -3.52 19.15
CA ALA A 1085 13.61 -4.96 19.21
C ALA A 1085 14.30 -5.47 20.48
N PHE A 1086 13.93 -6.67 20.94
CA PHE A 1086 14.60 -7.37 22.03
C PHE A 1086 14.57 -8.88 21.79
N ASP A 1087 15.75 -9.48 21.65
CA ASP A 1087 15.88 -10.92 21.44
C ASP A 1087 16.38 -11.60 22.71
N TYR A 1088 15.76 -12.71 23.05
CA TYR A 1088 16.17 -13.56 24.17
C TYR A 1088 15.85 -15.02 23.84
N ARG A 1089 16.42 -15.96 24.60
CA ARG A 1089 16.12 -17.38 24.44
C ARG A 1089 15.58 -17.97 25.73
N LEU A 1090 14.55 -18.78 25.59
CA LEU A 1090 14.04 -19.65 26.65
C LEU A 1090 14.55 -21.06 26.40
N ALA A 1091 15.34 -21.61 27.30
CA ALA A 1091 16.00 -22.90 27.11
C ALA A 1091 15.91 -23.78 28.35
N THR A 1092 16.20 -25.06 28.19
CA THR A 1092 16.41 -26.01 29.29
C THR A 1092 17.54 -26.97 28.94
N VAL A 1093 18.30 -27.37 29.96
CA VAL A 1093 19.39 -28.37 29.84
C VAL A 1093 19.04 -29.54 30.73
N ASP A 1094 18.58 -30.64 30.13
CA ASP A 1094 18.07 -31.80 30.87
C ASP A 1094 18.82 -33.06 30.44
N ILE A 1095 19.34 -33.85 31.39
CA ILE A 1095 20.07 -35.08 31.09
C ILE A 1095 19.11 -36.26 31.31
N GLU A 1096 18.92 -37.13 30.32
CA GLU A 1096 18.14 -38.35 30.48
C GLU A 1096 18.60 -39.13 31.72
N PRO A 1097 17.69 -39.62 32.59
CA PRO A 1097 16.25 -39.81 32.38
C PRO A 1097 15.36 -38.65 32.89
N HIS A 1098 15.89 -37.44 33.10
CA HIS A 1098 15.13 -36.35 33.70
C HIS A 1098 14.12 -35.75 32.72
N PRO A 1099 12.88 -35.45 33.16
CA PRO A 1099 11.85 -34.86 32.31
C PRO A 1099 12.24 -33.42 31.92
N PHE A 1100 11.68 -32.94 30.81
CA PHE A 1100 11.88 -31.57 30.31
C PHE A 1100 11.59 -30.49 31.36
N GLY A 1101 12.42 -29.45 31.37
CA GLY A 1101 12.23 -28.25 32.18
C GLY A 1101 12.74 -28.37 33.62
N GLN A 1102 13.70 -29.27 33.89
CA GLN A 1102 14.32 -29.41 35.21
C GLN A 1102 15.37 -28.32 35.47
N ASN A 1103 16.13 -27.94 34.44
CA ASN A 1103 17.12 -26.86 34.55
C ASN A 1103 16.89 -25.74 33.51
N PRO A 1104 15.85 -24.91 33.67
CA PRO A 1104 15.55 -23.85 32.72
C PRO A 1104 16.57 -22.72 32.76
N ARG A 1105 16.71 -22.05 31.62
CA ARG A 1105 17.65 -20.95 31.40
C ARG A 1105 16.94 -19.86 30.62
N LEU A 1106 17.18 -18.63 31.04
CA LEU A 1106 16.82 -17.45 30.28
C LEU A 1106 18.12 -16.82 29.77
N GLU A 1107 18.30 -16.81 28.47
CA GLU A 1107 19.56 -16.43 27.84
C GLU A 1107 19.40 -15.14 27.03
N PHE A 1108 20.39 -14.25 27.13
CA PHE A 1108 20.43 -12.96 26.46
C PHE A 1108 21.72 -12.89 25.64
N PRO A 1109 21.68 -13.28 24.34
CA PRO A 1109 22.85 -13.31 23.46
C PRO A 1109 23.50 -11.93 23.28
N ASP A 1110 24.80 -11.90 22.98
CA ASP A 1110 25.48 -10.66 22.58
C ASP A 1110 24.87 -10.11 21.27
N GLY A 1111 24.87 -8.79 21.11
CA GLY A 1111 24.16 -8.10 20.01
C GLY A 1111 22.93 -7.33 20.50
N SER A 1112 21.73 -7.77 20.12
CA SER A 1112 20.47 -7.03 20.36
C SER A 1112 20.14 -6.86 21.85
N SER A 1113 20.36 -7.89 22.65
CA SER A 1113 20.14 -7.87 24.11
C SER A 1113 21.08 -6.92 24.86
N ARG A 1114 22.29 -6.70 24.34
CA ARG A 1114 23.31 -5.86 24.99
C ARG A 1114 22.96 -4.37 25.00
N ASN A 1115 22.24 -3.91 23.98
CA ASN A 1115 21.76 -2.53 23.91
C ASN A 1115 20.49 -2.30 24.76
N VAL A 1116 19.84 -3.38 25.20
CA VAL A 1116 18.60 -3.32 26.00
C VAL A 1116 18.90 -3.40 27.49
N LEU A 1117 19.79 -4.33 27.90
CA LEU A 1117 20.21 -4.49 29.30
C LEU A 1117 21.36 -3.54 29.63
N GLN A 1118 21.15 -2.65 30.60
CA GLN A 1118 22.09 -1.58 30.97
C GLN A 1118 23.40 -2.12 31.57
N ASN A 1119 23.35 -3.26 32.26
CA ASN A 1119 24.50 -3.94 32.83
C ASN A 1119 24.61 -5.38 32.30
N TRP A 1120 24.58 -5.54 30.97
CA TRP A 1120 24.86 -6.82 30.33
C TRP A 1120 26.33 -7.24 30.54
N PHE A 1121 26.56 -8.50 30.89
CA PHE A 1121 27.89 -9.10 30.99
C PHE A 1121 27.88 -10.54 30.46
N ALA A 1122 28.99 -11.00 29.90
CA ALA A 1122 29.12 -12.38 29.44
C ALA A 1122 29.28 -13.31 30.65
N GLU A 1123 28.32 -14.21 30.86
CA GLU A 1123 28.41 -15.27 31.88
C GLU A 1123 28.91 -16.58 31.25
N SER A 1124 28.52 -16.84 30.00
CA SER A 1124 28.95 -18.00 29.23
C SER A 1124 29.21 -17.63 27.76
N THR A 1125 30.00 -18.47 27.07
CA THR A 1125 30.32 -18.32 25.65
C THR A 1125 30.22 -19.69 24.98
N ASP A 1126 29.48 -19.79 23.88
CA ASP A 1126 29.37 -21.00 23.06
C ASP A 1126 29.79 -20.73 21.59
N SER A 1127 29.61 -21.72 20.71
CA SER A 1127 29.88 -21.56 19.27
C SER A 1127 29.03 -20.50 18.57
N HIS A 1128 27.99 -19.97 19.25
CA HIS A 1128 27.11 -18.92 18.76
C HIS A 1128 27.42 -17.55 19.41
N GLY A 1129 28.43 -17.46 20.26
CA GLY A 1129 28.92 -16.21 20.84
C GLY A 1129 28.77 -16.11 22.37
N SER A 1130 29.03 -14.92 22.91
CA SER A 1130 28.88 -14.64 24.34
C SER A 1130 27.40 -14.41 24.70
N ARG A 1131 26.99 -14.79 25.90
CA ARG A 1131 25.62 -14.56 26.41
C ARG A 1131 25.61 -14.31 27.91
N LEU A 1132 24.65 -13.50 28.34
CA LEU A 1132 24.23 -13.44 29.75
C LEU A 1132 23.18 -14.53 29.97
N GLU A 1133 23.33 -15.33 31.01
CA GLU A 1133 22.46 -16.48 31.27
C GLU A 1133 21.95 -16.46 32.71
N LEU A 1134 20.62 -16.46 32.90
CA LEU A 1134 19.98 -16.60 34.20
C LEU A 1134 19.43 -18.03 34.35
N ARG A 1135 20.00 -18.78 35.30
CA ARG A 1135 19.70 -20.20 35.52
C ARG A 1135 18.61 -20.38 36.58
N PHE A 1136 17.75 -21.35 36.35
CA PHE A 1136 16.72 -21.83 37.26
C PHE A 1136 16.88 -23.33 37.50
N ALA A 1137 16.42 -23.80 38.65
CA ALA A 1137 16.37 -25.21 38.99
C ALA A 1137 15.12 -25.52 39.82
N GLN A 1138 14.52 -26.69 39.59
CA GLN A 1138 13.39 -27.16 40.39
C GLN A 1138 13.83 -27.53 41.83
N PRO A 1139 12.94 -27.43 42.83
CA PRO A 1139 11.54 -27.00 42.73
C PRO A 1139 11.32 -25.48 42.83
N ASN A 1140 12.33 -24.67 43.19
CA ASN A 1140 12.19 -23.21 43.39
C ASN A 1140 13.55 -22.51 43.61
N ALA A 1141 14.50 -22.67 42.68
CA ALA A 1141 15.83 -22.10 42.80
C ALA A 1141 16.21 -21.29 41.55
N MET A 1142 16.97 -20.22 41.74
CA MET A 1142 17.48 -19.35 40.69
C MET A 1142 18.90 -18.88 41.04
N ASP A 1143 19.71 -18.59 40.03
CA ASP A 1143 21.04 -18.01 40.22
C ASP A 1143 20.98 -16.59 40.80
N THR A 1144 21.03 -16.51 42.13
CA THR A 1144 21.00 -15.24 42.87
C THR A 1144 22.25 -14.39 42.69
N ASN A 1145 23.39 -14.98 42.28
CA ASN A 1145 24.62 -14.22 42.04
C ASN A 1145 24.51 -13.44 40.74
N VAL A 1146 24.09 -14.10 39.65
CA VAL A 1146 23.81 -13.44 38.38
C VAL A 1146 22.71 -12.39 38.55
N TRP A 1147 21.62 -12.74 39.24
CA TRP A 1147 20.54 -11.80 39.54
C TRP A 1147 21.01 -10.57 40.33
N GLY A 1148 21.84 -10.77 41.36
CA GLY A 1148 22.38 -9.70 42.19
C GLY A 1148 23.38 -8.80 41.48
N ALA A 1149 24.04 -9.29 40.43
CA ALA A 1149 24.94 -8.50 39.58
C ALA A 1149 24.19 -7.56 38.61
N LEU A 1150 22.92 -7.86 38.30
CA LEU A 1150 22.09 -6.99 37.48
C LEU A 1150 21.68 -5.74 38.26
N ASN A 1151 21.61 -4.60 37.59
CA ASN A 1151 21.06 -3.39 38.20
C ASN A 1151 19.52 -3.50 38.34
N GLN A 1152 18.93 -2.61 39.14
CA GLN A 1152 17.48 -2.61 39.42
C GLN A 1152 16.61 -2.47 38.16
N ASN A 1153 17.09 -1.72 37.16
CA ASN A 1153 16.39 -1.46 35.91
C ASN A 1153 16.29 -2.73 35.03
N ASP A 1154 17.35 -3.53 35.01
CA ASP A 1154 17.46 -4.80 34.29
C ASP A 1154 16.71 -5.91 35.03
N GLN A 1155 16.79 -5.94 36.36
CA GLN A 1155 15.96 -6.84 37.19
C GLN A 1155 14.47 -6.58 36.96
N GLN A 1156 14.04 -5.32 36.87
CA GLN A 1156 12.65 -4.98 36.53
C GLN A 1156 12.25 -5.45 35.12
N LEU A 1157 13.14 -5.30 34.14
CA LEU A 1157 12.86 -5.72 32.76
C LEU A 1157 12.76 -7.24 32.66
N ILE A 1158 13.75 -7.97 33.20
CA ILE A 1158 13.77 -9.43 33.18
C ILE A 1158 12.62 -10.00 34.02
N GLY A 1159 12.30 -9.37 35.15
CA GLY A 1159 11.14 -9.76 35.95
C GLY A 1159 9.81 -9.55 35.19
N ALA A 1160 9.65 -8.44 34.48
CA ALA A 1160 8.48 -8.19 33.64
C ALA A 1160 8.42 -9.14 32.43
N LEU A 1161 9.57 -9.50 31.85
CA LEU A 1161 9.69 -10.52 30.81
C LEU A 1161 9.20 -11.87 31.33
N ILE A 1162 9.73 -12.35 32.46
CA ILE A 1162 9.34 -13.61 33.08
C ILE A 1162 7.85 -13.63 33.43
N LYS A 1163 7.33 -12.51 33.98
CA LYS A 1163 5.89 -12.36 34.29
C LYS A 1163 5.01 -12.52 33.05
N THR A 1164 5.47 -12.07 31.88
CA THR A 1164 4.71 -12.10 30.63
C THR A 1164 5.03 -13.29 29.73
N LEU A 1165 6.02 -14.12 30.06
CA LEU A 1165 6.40 -15.31 29.29
C LEU A 1165 5.21 -16.23 28.94
N PRO A 1166 4.29 -16.56 29.86
CA PRO A 1166 3.15 -17.41 29.52
C PRO A 1166 2.26 -16.81 28.42
N LEU A 1167 2.08 -15.49 28.41
CA LEU A 1167 1.32 -14.78 27.39
C LEU A 1167 2.06 -14.77 26.04
N GLN A 1168 3.36 -14.52 26.07
CA GLN A 1168 4.23 -14.56 24.88
C GLN A 1168 4.22 -15.95 24.20
N LEU A 1169 4.25 -17.02 24.99
CA LEU A 1169 4.18 -18.38 24.45
C LEU A 1169 2.80 -18.71 23.85
N GLU A 1170 1.71 -18.16 24.39
CA GLU A 1170 0.39 -18.32 23.77
C GLU A 1170 0.29 -17.57 22.42
N ASP A 1171 0.90 -16.38 22.31
CA ASP A 1171 1.00 -15.67 21.02
C ASP A 1171 1.77 -16.48 19.98
N LEU A 1172 2.93 -17.03 20.38
CA LEU A 1172 3.75 -17.84 19.50
C LEU A 1172 3.03 -19.13 19.09
N LYS A 1173 2.30 -19.77 19.99
CA LYS A 1173 1.48 -20.94 19.68
C LYS A 1173 0.41 -20.64 18.64
N GLN A 1174 -0.22 -19.46 18.70
CA GLN A 1174 -1.22 -19.07 17.70
C GLN A 1174 -0.60 -18.82 16.32
N ALA A 1175 0.60 -18.22 16.27
CA ALA A 1175 1.33 -17.98 15.02
C ALA A 1175 1.99 -19.25 14.45
N TYR A 1176 2.44 -20.16 15.33
CA TYR A 1176 3.20 -21.37 15.02
C TYR A 1176 2.59 -22.60 15.74
N PRO A 1177 1.41 -23.08 15.29
CA PRO A 1177 0.70 -24.16 15.98
C PRO A 1177 1.42 -25.51 15.93
N ALA A 1178 2.27 -25.74 14.92
CA ALA A 1178 3.07 -26.94 14.76
C ALA A 1178 4.49 -26.71 15.29
N ALA A 1179 4.75 -27.07 16.55
CA ALA A 1179 6.08 -27.02 17.18
C ALA A 1179 6.61 -28.44 17.43
N SER A 1180 7.94 -28.60 17.33
CA SER A 1180 8.62 -29.89 17.58
C SER A 1180 8.43 -30.40 19.01
N ARG A 1181 8.22 -29.48 19.97
CA ARG A 1181 7.90 -29.75 21.38
C ARG A 1181 6.51 -29.19 21.70
N PRO A 1182 5.65 -29.90 22.45
CA PRO A 1182 4.34 -29.38 22.82
C PRO A 1182 4.44 -28.03 23.54
N TRP A 1183 3.67 -27.03 23.09
CA TRP A 1183 3.64 -25.70 23.71
C TRP A 1183 3.26 -25.72 25.19
N GLN A 1184 2.49 -26.72 25.63
CA GLN A 1184 2.12 -26.92 27.04
C GLN A 1184 3.34 -27.12 27.95
N ASP A 1185 4.39 -27.78 27.46
CA ASP A 1185 5.62 -28.01 28.22
C ASP A 1185 6.37 -26.68 28.44
N TRP A 1186 6.52 -25.88 27.37
CA TRP A 1186 7.11 -24.54 27.46
C TRP A 1186 6.29 -23.61 28.37
N GLN A 1187 4.95 -23.70 28.31
CA GLN A 1187 4.06 -22.91 29.17
C GLN A 1187 4.17 -23.29 30.64
N ALA A 1188 4.24 -24.59 30.96
CA ALA A 1188 4.45 -25.08 32.31
C ALA A 1188 5.79 -24.57 32.87
N MET A 1189 6.86 -24.64 32.06
CA MET A 1189 8.17 -24.12 32.43
C MET A 1189 8.13 -22.61 32.68
N ALA A 1190 7.55 -21.81 31.77
CA ALA A 1190 7.38 -20.37 31.97
C ALA A 1190 6.61 -20.02 33.26
N GLY A 1191 5.57 -20.79 33.59
CA GLY A 1191 4.85 -20.67 34.86
C GLY A 1191 5.77 -20.91 36.07
N MET A 1192 6.61 -21.95 36.01
CA MET A 1192 7.58 -22.27 37.06
C MET A 1192 8.63 -21.16 37.24
N LEU A 1193 9.21 -20.60 36.16
CA LEU A 1193 10.15 -19.46 36.26
C LEU A 1193 9.50 -18.27 36.97
N ARG A 1194 8.26 -17.94 36.60
CA ARG A 1194 7.49 -16.85 37.21
C ARG A 1194 7.25 -17.09 38.70
N ASP A 1195 6.83 -18.29 39.06
CA ASP A 1195 6.51 -18.64 40.44
C ASP A 1195 7.79 -18.66 41.29
N THR A 1196 8.90 -19.15 40.73
CA THR A 1196 10.22 -19.15 41.38
C THR A 1196 10.71 -17.73 41.66
N LEU A 1197 10.68 -16.85 40.65
CA LEU A 1197 11.10 -15.46 40.83
C LEU A 1197 10.23 -14.74 41.87
N ARG A 1198 8.91 -14.98 41.85
CA ARG A 1198 7.96 -14.39 42.81
C ARG A 1198 8.31 -14.80 44.25
N ASP A 1199 8.55 -16.08 44.49
CA ASP A 1199 8.84 -16.59 45.83
C ASP A 1199 10.18 -16.07 46.36
N ILE A 1200 11.20 -15.94 45.48
CA ILE A 1200 12.49 -15.34 45.83
C ILE A 1200 12.34 -13.86 46.18
N LEU A 1201 11.54 -13.10 45.42
CA LEU A 1201 11.25 -11.69 45.69
C LEU A 1201 10.46 -11.49 46.99
N ILE A 1202 9.50 -12.36 47.29
CA ILE A 1202 8.74 -12.34 48.55
C ILE A 1202 9.69 -12.61 49.74
N ARG A 1203 10.57 -13.62 49.63
CA ARG A 1203 11.54 -13.95 50.69
C ARG A 1203 12.53 -12.81 50.94
N THR A 1204 13.02 -12.15 49.89
CA THR A 1204 13.97 -11.03 50.02
C THR A 1204 13.33 -9.74 50.52
N THR A 1205 12.04 -9.49 50.23
CA THR A 1205 11.29 -8.33 50.75
C THR A 1205 10.81 -8.54 52.18
N ALA A 1206 10.41 -9.75 52.57
CA ALA A 1206 10.06 -10.11 53.95
C ALA A 1206 11.23 -9.95 54.93
N LEU A 1207 12.48 -10.11 54.47
CA LEU A 1207 13.70 -9.86 55.25
C LEU A 1207 14.07 -8.36 55.39
N ARG A 1208 13.47 -7.45 54.60
CA ARG A 1208 13.82 -6.01 54.59
C ARG A 1208 12.79 -5.08 55.26
N GLY A 1209 11.68 -5.59 55.78
CA GLY A 1209 10.77 -4.83 56.66
C GLY A 1209 10.13 -3.58 56.03
N THR A 1210 9.62 -3.66 54.79
CA THR A 1210 8.85 -2.58 54.16
C THR A 1210 7.39 -2.95 53.88
N PRO A 1211 6.42 -2.02 53.99
CA PRO A 1211 5.00 -2.35 53.90
C PRO A 1211 4.51 -2.45 52.44
N ALA A 1212 3.74 -3.52 52.18
CA ALA A 1212 2.60 -3.64 51.26
C ALA A 1212 2.52 -2.70 50.02
N GLY A 1213 3.48 -2.80 49.10
CA GLY A 1213 3.43 -2.08 47.82
C GLY A 1213 4.07 -2.79 46.63
N ILE A 1214 4.41 -4.07 46.74
CA ILE A 1214 5.14 -4.82 45.69
C ILE A 1214 4.38 -6.11 45.29
N GLU A 1215 3.05 -6.10 45.34
CA GLU A 1215 2.23 -7.24 44.87
C GLU A 1215 1.68 -7.09 43.44
N GLU A 1216 1.88 -5.94 42.76
CA GLU A 1216 1.52 -5.78 41.34
C GLU A 1216 2.72 -5.80 40.39
#